data_AF-K3ZF66-F1
#
_entry.id   AF-K3ZF66-F1
#
_cell.length_a   1.000
_cell.length_b   1.000
_cell.length_c   1.000
_cell.angle_alpha   90.00
_cell.angle_beta   90.00
_cell.angle_gamma   90.00
#
_symmetry.space_group_name_H-M   'P 1'
#
loop_
_entity.id
_entity.type
_entity.pdbx_description
1 polymer ?
#
loop_
_entity_poly.entity_id
_entity_poly.type
_entity_poly.pdbx_seq_one_letter_code
_entity_poly.pdbx_strand_id
1 'polypeptide(L)'
;MTTGNKRVGTSGGAQVLPEEMMTEVFLRLPVKSILQCRAVCRSWADVLSSEEFCRLHMARAEAASATPKLFFTSPTSGFDATSVYLGSSSGPDDGLLFTLNNVRGDFMDMTSSPCHGLTLLYDAVAPAYYVFNAATRTVTRLPPCQDSAYATAGLTFDARTKEYKVVRLFNGKYLEKQHIKCEIYTLGGKQGDCWRPAVGGVPFRFCLAADVAISHATLDKLQPVFADGFLNWLIHPDFLVIRPRAAILSFSITDESFRWVHSPPFVVSGVHLVELTGHLCMVRDLRNVSPDCSMLEIWKLNDYSTGGWSLKHRIDLLQHAARDLTDPQIIRVIGSVNAYGSTKKVVIATSKRKVIAYDPVLGTLETILAIRETYSSYQTEQSALRLSLFKESLVPVHQTNEEMALSTPLAEATREILLRLPGDYTVQAKLVCKQWLRLIENESFMHYYYSHNNMDRRPKIMLVGKGTGGSGFSFAPLNELKQHIPNHDTWLDMKVVCSKPCHGMNLISTEMKDYLYNPCTGYRFVYLSREQFTHMPCNNPGYGYMPQDHAFAVGNKNVGLGFNLLMQEHVIVRFSYQRKDFKTRQYLLTSTVITCGIGCTQCHLYPPLPVNDMPPTYIKGLLYWMSEPRLGQTYERAIVSFDIAANSFGVISCPSCIATWNNRCSSLAFVVELEGSLCAVLANPVAEELDIWKLENGEWSIAYKVNLKGWSGYSLRANVVMPLAVDPKDGRILLNTGKKLGIYDPRRHSIESLYDLDEMLHARSAEKSSRFGVCEGFDVNKCKHSVKKSCTWKPPVRQLKIFNGSSPALSWKISASSSGAQPLEETNQYTRIMPLVPILYEESLASYPRVRKARCLER
;
A
#
# COMPACT_ATOMS: atom_id res chain seq x y z
N MET A 1 -32.50 -47.40 50.20
CA MET A 1 -33.75 -46.62 50.38
C MET A 1 -33.43 -45.20 49.96
N THR A 2 -34.05 -44.55 48.99
CA THR A 2 -35.36 -44.73 48.37
C THR A 2 -35.34 -43.94 47.05
N THR A 3 -35.78 -44.58 45.96
CA THR A 3 -36.63 -44.08 44.86
C THR A 3 -36.25 -42.74 44.20
N GLY A 4 -35.97 -42.66 42.90
CA GLY A 4 -36.63 -43.32 41.78
C GLY A 4 -37.42 -42.26 40.99
N ASN A 5 -36.97 -41.97 39.76
CA ASN A 5 -37.87 -41.48 38.71
C ASN A 5 -37.29 -41.86 37.34
N LYS A 6 -37.61 -43.08 36.90
CA LYS A 6 -37.52 -43.49 35.50
C LYS A 6 -38.59 -42.71 34.74
N ARG A 7 -38.19 -41.75 33.91
CA ARG A 7 -39.03 -41.35 32.78
C ARG A 7 -38.97 -42.46 31.74
N VAL A 8 -39.97 -43.33 31.78
CA VAL A 8 -40.36 -44.16 30.64
C VAL A 8 -40.95 -43.19 29.62
N GLY A 9 -40.10 -42.71 28.72
CA GLY A 9 -40.51 -42.03 27.50
C GLY A 9 -40.57 -43.08 26.40
N THR A 10 -41.77 -43.27 25.87
CA THR A 10 -42.10 -44.05 24.68
C THR A 10 -41.03 -43.96 23.60
N SER A 11 -40.41 -45.10 23.29
CA SER A 11 -39.64 -45.33 22.07
C SER A 11 -40.60 -45.33 20.86
N GLY A 12 -41.06 -44.15 20.45
CA GLY A 12 -41.42 -43.95 19.05
C GLY A 12 -40.11 -44.00 18.30
N GLY A 13 -39.79 -45.14 17.69
CA GLY A 13 -38.60 -45.29 16.87
C GLY A 13 -38.63 -44.24 15.78
N ALA A 14 -37.91 -43.13 15.98
CA ALA A 14 -37.58 -42.24 14.89
C ALA A 14 -36.85 -43.13 13.88
N GLN A 15 -37.45 -43.33 12.72
CA GLN A 15 -36.78 -43.99 11.61
C GLN A 15 -35.58 -43.11 11.25
N VAL A 16 -34.42 -43.42 11.80
CA VAL A 16 -33.16 -42.77 11.46
C VAL A 16 -32.82 -43.25 10.05
N LEU A 17 -32.74 -42.32 9.10
CA LEU A 17 -32.26 -42.64 7.76
C LEU A 17 -30.86 -43.29 7.89
N PRO A 18 -30.58 -44.39 7.17
CA PRO A 18 -29.25 -44.98 7.15
C PRO A 18 -28.17 -43.95 6.76
N GLU A 19 -26.98 -44.06 7.35
CA GLU A 19 -25.88 -43.12 7.15
C GLU A 19 -25.42 -43.05 5.68
N GLU A 20 -25.54 -44.17 4.97
CA GLU A 20 -25.23 -44.29 3.54
C GLU A 20 -26.20 -43.46 2.69
N MET A 21 -27.49 -43.47 3.04
CA MET A 21 -28.50 -42.67 2.33
C MET A 21 -28.30 -41.18 2.59
N MET A 22 -27.98 -40.81 3.83
CA MET A 22 -27.64 -39.43 4.19
C MET A 22 -26.41 -38.95 3.41
N THR A 23 -25.38 -39.80 3.31
CA THR A 23 -24.16 -39.50 2.54
C THR A 23 -24.49 -39.28 1.06
N GLU A 24 -25.31 -40.13 0.44
CA GLU A 24 -25.76 -39.93 -0.95
C GLU A 24 -26.56 -38.64 -1.17
N VAL A 25 -27.36 -38.22 -0.18
CA VAL A 25 -28.05 -36.93 -0.21
C VAL A 25 -27.03 -35.80 -0.15
N PHE A 26 -26.12 -35.83 0.81
CA PHE A 26 -25.11 -34.79 0.99
C PHE A 26 -24.16 -34.66 -0.21
N LEU A 27 -23.80 -35.77 -0.87
CA LEU A 27 -22.98 -35.76 -2.08
C LEU A 27 -23.62 -35.00 -3.26
N ARG A 28 -24.94 -34.81 -3.25
CA ARG A 28 -25.69 -34.08 -4.30
C ARG A 28 -25.86 -32.60 -3.97
N LEU A 29 -25.52 -32.16 -2.75
CA LEU A 29 -25.68 -30.78 -2.34
C LEU A 29 -24.52 -29.91 -2.85
N PRO A 30 -24.78 -28.64 -3.19
CA PRO A 30 -23.71 -27.68 -3.44
C PRO A 30 -22.85 -27.43 -2.19
N VAL A 31 -21.60 -27.03 -2.38
CA VAL A 31 -20.64 -26.76 -1.29
C VAL A 31 -21.21 -25.79 -0.25
N LYS A 32 -21.92 -24.73 -0.69
CA LYS A 32 -22.56 -23.76 0.21
C LYS A 32 -23.51 -24.43 1.20
N SER A 33 -24.35 -25.35 0.73
CA SER A 33 -25.31 -26.08 1.57
C SER A 33 -24.60 -27.08 2.48
N ILE A 34 -23.56 -27.76 1.98
CA ILE A 34 -22.75 -28.67 2.80
C ILE A 34 -22.11 -27.93 3.97
N LEU A 35 -21.56 -26.73 3.74
CA LEU A 35 -20.99 -25.90 4.80
C LEU A 35 -22.04 -25.49 5.85
N GLN A 36 -23.28 -25.24 5.44
CA GLN A 36 -24.38 -24.99 6.37
C GLN A 36 -24.75 -26.26 7.16
N CYS A 37 -24.78 -27.43 6.51
CA CYS A 37 -25.03 -28.71 7.15
C CYS A 37 -23.96 -29.06 8.21
N ARG A 38 -22.69 -28.68 8.00
CA ARG A 38 -21.62 -28.83 9.01
C ARG A 38 -21.94 -28.11 10.33
N ALA A 39 -22.75 -27.04 10.29
CA ALA A 39 -23.12 -26.30 11.50
C ALA A 39 -24.30 -26.92 12.29
N VAL A 40 -24.98 -27.93 11.73
CA VAL A 40 -26.19 -28.52 12.34
C VAL A 40 -25.84 -29.41 13.54
N CYS A 41 -24.88 -30.32 13.41
CA CYS A 41 -24.41 -31.18 14.49
C CYS A 41 -22.98 -31.67 14.26
N ARG A 42 -22.32 -32.13 15.33
CA ARG A 42 -20.92 -32.61 15.28
C ARG A 42 -20.74 -33.83 14.36
N SER A 43 -21.66 -34.79 14.43
CA SER A 43 -21.61 -35.98 13.57
C SER A 43 -21.62 -35.62 12.08
N TRP A 44 -22.48 -34.69 11.66
CA TRP A 44 -22.48 -34.21 10.27
C TRP A 44 -21.23 -33.41 9.96
N ALA A 45 -20.74 -32.58 10.87
CA ALA A 45 -19.48 -31.86 10.69
C ALA A 45 -18.32 -32.83 10.42
N ASP A 46 -18.23 -33.92 11.18
CA ASP A 46 -17.18 -34.93 11.07
C ASP A 46 -17.27 -35.69 9.74
N VAL A 47 -18.46 -36.21 9.39
CA VAL A 47 -18.69 -36.95 8.13
C VAL A 47 -18.41 -36.06 6.91
N LEU A 48 -18.96 -34.85 6.89
CA LEU A 48 -18.82 -33.90 5.78
C LEU A 48 -17.42 -33.29 5.67
N SER A 49 -16.58 -33.43 6.70
CA SER A 49 -15.18 -32.99 6.69
C SER A 49 -14.20 -34.13 6.47
N SER A 50 -14.68 -35.37 6.36
CA SER A 50 -13.84 -36.53 6.07
C SER A 50 -13.20 -36.43 4.68
N GLU A 51 -11.97 -36.94 4.55
CA GLU A 51 -11.22 -36.96 3.29
C GLU A 51 -12.00 -37.72 2.21
N GLU A 52 -12.63 -38.84 2.59
CA GLU A 52 -13.40 -39.67 1.67
C GLU A 52 -14.64 -38.97 1.14
N PHE A 53 -15.40 -38.28 1.99
CA PHE A 53 -16.55 -37.49 1.54
C PHE A 53 -16.12 -36.38 0.58
N CYS A 54 -15.05 -35.65 0.91
CA CYS A 54 -14.53 -34.59 0.04
C CYS A 54 -14.10 -35.13 -1.34
N ARG A 55 -13.46 -36.30 -1.37
CA ARG A 55 -13.03 -36.98 -2.60
C ARG A 55 -14.23 -37.42 -3.45
N LEU A 56 -15.23 -38.05 -2.84
CA LEU A 56 -16.45 -38.49 -3.53
C LEU A 56 -17.27 -37.31 -4.06
N HIS A 57 -17.39 -36.24 -3.27
CA HIS A 57 -18.09 -35.03 -3.67
C HIS A 57 -17.42 -34.37 -4.88
N MET A 58 -16.09 -34.25 -4.86
CA MET A 58 -15.32 -33.69 -5.97
C MET A 58 -15.47 -34.51 -7.26
N ALA A 59 -15.35 -35.84 -7.18
CA ALA A 59 -15.54 -36.73 -8.32
C ALA A 59 -16.94 -36.60 -8.94
N ARG A 60 -17.97 -36.43 -8.09
CA ARG A 60 -19.35 -36.23 -8.53
C ARG A 60 -19.55 -34.85 -9.16
N ALA A 61 -18.96 -33.80 -8.58
CA ALA A 61 -19.01 -32.44 -9.14
C ALA A 61 -18.35 -32.38 -10.52
N GLU A 62 -17.21 -33.07 -10.71
CA GLU A 62 -16.57 -33.22 -12.02
C GLU A 62 -17.48 -33.92 -13.02
N ALA A 63 -18.18 -34.99 -12.63
CA ALA A 63 -19.08 -35.71 -13.52
C ALA A 63 -20.35 -34.93 -13.89
N ALA A 64 -20.84 -34.05 -13.00
CA ALA A 64 -22.11 -33.33 -13.18
C ALA A 64 -22.00 -32.00 -13.93
N SER A 65 -20.81 -31.41 -14.04
CA SER A 65 -20.63 -30.06 -14.61
C SER A 65 -20.64 -30.07 -16.14
N ALA A 66 -21.79 -29.75 -16.74
CA ALA A 66 -21.94 -29.60 -18.20
C ALA A 66 -21.69 -28.16 -18.71
N THR A 67 -21.68 -27.15 -17.82
CA THR A 67 -21.43 -25.75 -18.17
C THR A 67 -20.20 -25.20 -17.45
N PRO A 68 -19.32 -24.46 -18.14
CA PRO A 68 -18.14 -23.84 -17.52
C PRO A 68 -18.59 -22.78 -16.52
N LYS A 69 -18.24 -22.97 -15.24
CA LYS A 69 -18.27 -21.87 -14.27
C LYS A 69 -16.87 -21.24 -14.25
N LEU A 70 -16.83 -19.91 -14.22
CA LEU A 70 -15.60 -19.12 -14.17
C LEU A 70 -15.72 -18.13 -13.03
N PHE A 71 -14.59 -17.64 -12.55
CA PHE A 71 -14.59 -16.44 -11.72
C PHE A 71 -13.50 -15.48 -12.20
N PHE A 72 -13.68 -14.20 -11.92
CA PHE A 72 -12.76 -13.14 -12.29
C PHE A 72 -12.53 -12.18 -11.12
N THR A 73 -11.42 -11.46 -11.15
CA THR A 73 -11.09 -10.47 -10.12
C THR A 73 -11.23 -9.06 -10.66
N SER A 74 -11.77 -8.14 -9.85
CA SER A 74 -11.85 -6.71 -10.17
C SER A 74 -11.38 -5.86 -8.99
N PRO A 75 -10.57 -4.80 -9.22
CA PRO A 75 -10.22 -3.86 -8.15
C PRO A 75 -11.46 -3.12 -7.62
N THR A 76 -11.45 -2.75 -6.34
CA THR A 76 -12.45 -1.87 -5.74
C THR A 76 -12.16 -0.40 -6.07
N SER A 77 -13.15 0.49 -5.89
CA SER A 77 -13.00 1.94 -6.14
C SER A 77 -11.90 2.63 -5.33
N GLY A 78 -11.48 2.02 -4.21
CA GLY A 78 -10.41 2.51 -3.33
C GLY A 78 -9.00 2.09 -3.74
N PHE A 79 -8.85 1.14 -4.68
CA PHE A 79 -7.57 0.52 -5.06
C PHE A 79 -6.79 -0.10 -3.88
N ASP A 80 -7.50 -0.42 -2.80
CA ASP A 80 -6.98 -1.03 -1.57
C ASP A 80 -7.48 -2.47 -1.42
N ALA A 81 -8.42 -2.91 -2.25
CA ALA A 81 -8.95 -4.26 -2.21
C ALA A 81 -9.30 -4.77 -3.62
N THR A 82 -9.48 -6.09 -3.71
CA THR A 82 -9.87 -6.78 -4.94
C THR A 82 -10.97 -7.76 -4.67
N SER A 83 -12.07 -7.62 -5.40
CA SER A 83 -13.23 -8.47 -5.29
C SER A 83 -13.17 -9.61 -6.30
N VAL A 84 -13.57 -10.80 -5.86
CA VAL A 84 -13.65 -12.01 -6.68
C VAL A 84 -15.12 -12.28 -7.00
N TYR A 85 -15.45 -12.33 -8.28
CA TYR A 85 -16.81 -12.49 -8.79
C TYR A 85 -16.95 -13.81 -9.53
N LEU A 86 -18.04 -14.54 -9.26
CA LEU A 86 -18.48 -15.64 -10.08
C LEU A 86 -19.01 -15.08 -11.41
N GLY A 87 -18.50 -15.59 -12.53
CA GLY A 87 -18.98 -15.26 -13.87
C GLY A 87 -20.39 -15.80 -14.06
N SER A 88 -21.38 -14.90 -14.00
CA SER A 88 -22.78 -15.15 -14.35
C SER A 88 -23.20 -14.18 -15.46
N SER A 89 -24.19 -14.57 -16.27
CA SER A 89 -24.83 -13.69 -17.24
C SER A 89 -25.73 -12.63 -16.59
N SER A 90 -25.96 -12.69 -15.27
CA SER A 90 -26.85 -11.82 -14.51
C SER A 90 -26.11 -10.71 -13.73
N GLY A 91 -25.89 -9.55 -14.38
CA GLY A 91 -25.51 -8.28 -13.73
C GLY A 91 -24.20 -8.23 -12.90
N PRO A 92 -23.74 -7.05 -12.47
CA PRO A 92 -22.48 -6.89 -11.73
C PRO A 92 -22.55 -7.30 -10.24
N ASP A 93 -23.72 -7.17 -9.61
CA ASP A 93 -23.88 -7.29 -8.15
C ASP A 93 -24.27 -8.69 -7.64
N ASP A 94 -24.73 -9.60 -8.51
CA ASP A 94 -25.30 -10.89 -8.10
C ASP A 94 -24.25 -12.04 -8.00
N GLY A 95 -22.97 -11.71 -8.20
CA GLY A 95 -21.88 -12.69 -8.35
C GLY A 95 -20.75 -12.60 -7.32
N LEU A 96 -20.78 -11.69 -6.35
CA LEU A 96 -19.65 -11.49 -5.43
C LEU A 96 -19.42 -12.74 -4.53
N LEU A 97 -18.22 -13.32 -4.62
CA LEU A 97 -17.81 -14.44 -3.77
C LEU A 97 -17.22 -13.94 -2.45
N PHE A 98 -16.15 -13.14 -2.53
CA PHE A 98 -15.46 -12.53 -1.41
C PHE A 98 -14.56 -11.37 -1.89
N THR A 99 -14.06 -10.57 -0.95
CA THR A 99 -13.13 -9.45 -1.22
C THR A 99 -11.81 -9.68 -0.49
N LEU A 100 -10.72 -9.58 -1.23
CA LEU A 100 -9.35 -9.60 -0.73
C LEU A 100 -8.94 -8.18 -0.36
N ASN A 101 -8.86 -7.91 0.94
CA ASN A 101 -8.41 -6.62 1.46
C ASN A 101 -6.89 -6.50 1.35
N ASN A 102 -6.41 -5.29 1.08
CA ASN A 102 -4.99 -4.94 0.93
C ASN A 102 -4.29 -5.67 -0.21
N VAL A 103 -5.04 -6.08 -1.24
CA VAL A 103 -4.49 -6.75 -2.41
C VAL A 103 -4.89 -5.94 -3.64
N ARG A 104 -3.91 -5.36 -4.34
CA ARG A 104 -4.15 -4.41 -5.43
C ARG A 104 -4.41 -5.14 -6.75
N GLY A 105 -5.65 -5.05 -7.23
CA GLY A 105 -6.14 -5.82 -8.36
C GLY A 105 -5.33 -5.63 -9.63
N ASP A 106 -4.67 -4.48 -9.77
CA ASP A 106 -3.99 -4.10 -11.00
C ASP A 106 -2.67 -4.83 -11.26
N PHE A 107 -2.06 -5.38 -10.22
CA PHE A 107 -0.75 -6.04 -10.28
C PHE A 107 -0.83 -7.49 -9.79
N MET A 108 -1.93 -8.18 -10.13
CA MET A 108 -2.15 -9.56 -9.72
C MET A 108 -1.94 -10.55 -10.85
N ASP A 109 -1.37 -11.68 -10.49
CA ASP A 109 -1.31 -12.88 -11.32
C ASP A 109 -2.06 -14.03 -10.65
N MET A 110 -2.85 -14.77 -11.43
CA MET A 110 -3.70 -15.86 -10.92
C MET A 110 -3.60 -17.10 -11.78
N THR A 111 -3.58 -18.28 -11.15
CA THR A 111 -3.57 -19.56 -11.88
C THR A 111 -4.89 -19.78 -12.62
N SER A 112 -4.83 -20.05 -13.93
CA SER A 112 -6.02 -20.21 -14.79
C SER A 112 -6.80 -21.51 -14.57
N SER A 113 -6.14 -22.56 -14.06
CA SER A 113 -6.77 -23.84 -13.70
C SER A 113 -6.55 -24.14 -12.21
N PRO A 114 -7.60 -24.32 -11.40
CA PRO A 114 -7.47 -24.66 -10.00
C PRO A 114 -6.95 -26.09 -9.77
N CYS A 115 -6.03 -26.25 -8.82
CA CYS A 115 -5.59 -27.56 -8.35
C CYS A 115 -6.61 -28.10 -7.32
N HIS A 116 -7.46 -29.04 -7.72
CA HIS A 116 -8.54 -29.57 -6.87
C HIS A 116 -9.46 -28.50 -6.25
N GLY A 117 -9.66 -27.38 -6.96
CA GLY A 117 -10.48 -26.24 -6.51
C GLY A 117 -9.71 -25.17 -5.74
N LEU A 118 -8.46 -25.41 -5.38
CA LEU A 118 -7.56 -24.39 -4.83
C LEU A 118 -6.94 -23.56 -5.96
N THR A 119 -6.89 -22.25 -5.77
CA THR A 119 -6.31 -21.30 -6.71
C THR A 119 -5.18 -20.54 -6.01
N LEU A 120 -4.07 -20.35 -6.73
CA LEU A 120 -2.95 -19.52 -6.29
C LEU A 120 -3.07 -18.13 -6.94
N LEU A 121 -2.90 -17.12 -6.12
CA LEU A 121 -2.86 -15.72 -6.52
C LEU A 121 -1.57 -15.09 -5.99
N TYR A 122 -0.94 -14.28 -6.81
CA TYR A 122 0.25 -13.52 -6.47
C TYR A 122 -0.08 -12.03 -6.55
N ASP A 123 0.22 -11.30 -5.48
CA ASP A 123 0.20 -9.84 -5.44
C ASP A 123 1.63 -9.33 -5.65
N ALA A 124 1.87 -8.60 -6.74
CA ALA A 124 3.19 -8.05 -7.02
C ALA A 124 3.49 -6.74 -6.26
N VAL A 125 2.48 -6.05 -5.70
CA VAL A 125 2.68 -4.81 -4.92
C VAL A 125 3.12 -5.15 -3.50
N ALA A 126 2.38 -6.03 -2.85
CA ALA A 126 2.79 -6.63 -1.60
C ALA A 126 3.26 -8.06 -1.92
N PRO A 127 4.54 -8.28 -2.32
CA PRO A 127 5.05 -9.52 -2.92
C PRO A 127 4.71 -10.75 -2.06
N ALA A 128 3.52 -11.30 -2.31
CA ALA A 128 2.89 -12.27 -1.43
C ALA A 128 1.98 -13.20 -2.23
N TYR A 129 1.90 -14.43 -1.74
CA TYR A 129 1.08 -15.47 -2.32
C TYR A 129 -0.16 -15.69 -1.46
N TYR A 130 -1.30 -15.86 -2.12
CA TYR A 130 -2.58 -16.16 -1.53
C TYR A 130 -3.09 -17.47 -2.10
N VAL A 131 -3.56 -18.35 -1.24
CA VAL A 131 -4.26 -19.57 -1.65
C VAL A 131 -5.70 -19.46 -1.20
N PHE A 132 -6.64 -19.68 -2.12
CA PHE A 132 -8.06 -19.65 -1.80
C PHE A 132 -8.83 -20.76 -2.48
N ASN A 133 -9.99 -21.07 -1.91
CA ASN A 133 -11.01 -21.93 -2.49
C ASN A 133 -12.27 -21.08 -2.71
N ALA A 134 -12.63 -20.89 -3.98
CA ALA A 134 -13.77 -20.06 -4.37
C ALA A 134 -15.12 -20.65 -3.94
N ALA A 135 -15.23 -21.98 -3.84
CA ALA A 135 -16.45 -22.67 -3.45
C ALA A 135 -16.72 -22.55 -1.95
N THR A 136 -15.68 -22.66 -1.12
CA THR A 136 -15.78 -22.48 0.34
C THR A 136 -15.65 -21.03 0.79
N ARG A 137 -15.19 -20.13 -0.12
CA ARG A 137 -14.94 -18.70 0.14
C ARG A 137 -13.89 -18.46 1.24
N THR A 138 -12.97 -19.41 1.39
CA THR A 138 -11.86 -19.32 2.34
C THR A 138 -10.60 -18.92 1.60
N VAL A 139 -9.80 -18.04 2.22
CA VAL A 139 -8.50 -17.59 1.70
C VAL A 139 -7.49 -17.53 2.84
N THR A 140 -6.23 -17.85 2.53
CA THR A 140 -5.09 -17.72 3.42
C THR A 140 -3.95 -17.04 2.69
N ARG A 141 -3.28 -16.13 3.39
CA ARG A 141 -2.02 -15.52 2.91
C ARG A 141 -0.85 -16.39 3.34
N LEU A 142 0.01 -16.75 2.40
CA LEU A 142 1.22 -17.51 2.69
C LEU A 142 2.25 -16.61 3.40
N PRO A 143 3.15 -17.17 4.22
CA PRO A 143 4.17 -16.40 4.93
C PRO A 143 5.02 -15.55 4.00
N PRO A 144 5.43 -14.35 4.45
CA PRO A 144 6.31 -13.48 3.67
C PRO A 144 7.60 -14.21 3.34
N CYS A 145 8.08 -13.95 2.13
CA CYS A 145 9.17 -14.68 1.52
C CYS A 145 10.26 -13.68 1.12
N GLN A 146 11.54 -14.03 1.23
CA GLN A 146 12.61 -13.05 0.96
C GLN A 146 12.48 -12.50 -0.47
N ASP A 147 12.40 -11.17 -0.58
CA ASP A 147 12.00 -10.46 -1.78
C ASP A 147 12.97 -10.66 -2.96
N SER A 148 12.41 -11.11 -4.09
CA SER A 148 12.99 -10.96 -5.43
C SER A 148 11.88 -10.44 -6.33
N ALA A 149 12.14 -9.35 -7.04
CA ALA A 149 11.22 -8.79 -8.04
C ALA A 149 10.90 -9.78 -9.19
N TYR A 150 11.72 -10.83 -9.33
CA TYR A 150 11.57 -11.86 -10.35
C TYR A 150 11.38 -13.22 -9.68
N ALA A 151 10.13 -13.64 -9.58
CA ALA A 151 9.72 -14.95 -9.07
C ALA A 151 8.52 -15.49 -9.85
N THR A 152 8.43 -16.80 -9.94
CA THR A 152 7.28 -17.53 -10.51
C THR A 152 6.93 -18.67 -9.57
N ALA A 153 5.63 -18.95 -9.38
CA ALA A 153 5.18 -20.01 -8.51
C ALA A 153 3.96 -20.73 -9.07
N GLY A 154 3.82 -22.00 -8.68
CA GLY A 154 2.67 -22.83 -9.03
C GLY A 154 2.17 -23.63 -7.84
N LEU A 155 0.86 -23.86 -7.81
CA LEU A 155 0.21 -24.73 -6.84
C LEU A 155 0.14 -26.16 -7.38
N THR A 156 0.45 -27.12 -6.52
CA THR A 156 0.61 -28.53 -6.88
C THR A 156 0.04 -29.45 -5.81
N PHE A 157 -0.19 -30.71 -6.17
CA PHE A 157 -0.65 -31.75 -5.27
C PHE A 157 0.27 -32.97 -5.35
N ASP A 158 0.86 -33.37 -4.23
CA ASP A 158 1.67 -34.58 -4.13
C ASP A 158 0.77 -35.78 -3.81
N ALA A 159 0.44 -36.59 -4.83
CA ALA A 159 -0.42 -37.76 -4.65
C ALA A 159 0.14 -38.80 -3.68
N ARG A 160 1.47 -38.85 -3.46
CA ARG A 160 2.11 -39.81 -2.55
C ARG A 160 1.92 -39.40 -1.09
N THR A 161 2.11 -38.11 -0.78
CA THR A 161 1.94 -37.60 0.60
C THR A 161 0.54 -37.07 0.88
N LYS A 162 -0.29 -36.92 -0.16
CA LYS A 162 -1.62 -36.27 -0.14
C LYS A 162 -1.58 -34.83 0.34
N GLU A 163 -0.47 -34.13 0.10
CA GLU A 163 -0.27 -32.75 0.53
C GLU A 163 -0.31 -31.78 -0.65
N TYR A 164 -0.84 -30.59 -0.40
CA TYR A 164 -0.76 -29.48 -1.33
C TYR A 164 0.52 -28.69 -1.12
N LYS A 165 1.23 -28.40 -2.20
CA LYS A 165 2.52 -27.69 -2.16
C LYS A 165 2.51 -26.52 -3.14
N VAL A 166 3.01 -25.38 -2.70
CA VAL A 166 3.33 -24.25 -3.57
C VAL A 166 4.82 -24.27 -3.82
N VAL A 167 5.22 -24.34 -5.09
CA VAL A 167 6.63 -24.38 -5.50
C VAL A 167 6.94 -23.08 -6.21
N ARG A 168 8.02 -22.41 -5.80
CA ARG A 168 8.47 -21.14 -6.39
C ARG A 168 9.90 -21.21 -6.88
N LEU A 169 10.15 -20.61 -8.04
CA LEU A 169 11.48 -20.34 -8.61
C LEU A 169 11.72 -18.84 -8.57
N PHE A 170 12.92 -18.42 -8.14
CA PHE A 170 13.26 -17.01 -8.03
C PHE A 170 14.77 -16.77 -8.07
N ASN A 171 15.12 -15.52 -8.40
CA ASN A 171 16.51 -15.07 -8.41
C ASN A 171 16.97 -14.72 -6.98
N GLY A 172 18.08 -15.31 -6.54
CA GLY A 172 18.75 -14.99 -5.29
C GLY A 172 19.45 -13.64 -5.33
N LYS A 173 20.03 -13.21 -4.20
CA LYS A 173 20.74 -11.91 -4.14
C LYS A 173 22.03 -11.99 -4.95
N TYR A 174 22.41 -10.91 -5.64
CA TYR A 174 23.61 -10.83 -6.51
C TYR A 174 24.92 -11.32 -5.86
N LEU A 175 25.03 -11.34 -4.53
CA LEU A 175 26.23 -11.75 -3.78
C LEU A 175 26.23 -13.24 -3.35
N GLU A 176 25.18 -14.01 -3.66
CA GLU A 176 25.08 -15.43 -3.26
C GLU A 176 25.68 -16.36 -4.32
N LYS A 177 26.32 -17.47 -3.88
CA LYS A 177 27.00 -18.45 -4.75
C LYS A 177 26.08 -19.16 -5.76
N GLN A 178 24.77 -19.23 -5.50
CA GLN A 178 23.76 -19.76 -6.41
C GLN A 178 22.73 -18.66 -6.69
N HIS A 179 22.71 -18.18 -7.94
CA HIS A 179 21.83 -17.09 -8.36
C HIS A 179 20.36 -17.49 -8.50
N ILE A 180 20.03 -18.79 -8.58
CA ILE A 180 18.65 -19.27 -8.74
C ILE A 180 18.30 -20.23 -7.61
N LYS A 181 17.13 -20.03 -7.00
CA LYS A 181 16.63 -20.82 -5.88
C LYS A 181 15.26 -21.41 -6.20
N CYS A 182 14.99 -22.56 -5.58
CA CYS A 182 13.69 -23.22 -5.60
C CYS A 182 13.26 -23.48 -4.16
N GLU A 183 12.07 -23.01 -3.82
CA GLU A 183 11.47 -23.22 -2.51
C GLU A 183 10.09 -23.83 -2.61
N ILE A 184 9.72 -24.55 -1.55
CA ILE A 184 8.48 -25.28 -1.42
C ILE A 184 7.81 -24.86 -0.12
N TYR A 185 6.52 -24.58 -0.21
CA TYR A 185 5.65 -24.39 0.95
C TYR A 185 4.58 -25.48 0.95
N THR A 186 4.50 -26.25 2.03
CA THR A 186 3.46 -27.29 2.20
C THR A 186 2.28 -26.71 2.97
N LEU A 187 1.10 -26.69 2.37
CA LEU A 187 -0.13 -26.20 3.03
C LEU A 187 -0.50 -27.13 4.20
N GLY A 188 -0.59 -26.60 5.41
CA GLY A 188 -0.91 -27.39 6.61
C GLY A 188 0.15 -28.41 6.99
N GLY A 189 1.38 -28.27 6.48
CA GLY A 189 2.47 -29.23 6.70
C GLY A 189 2.93 -29.28 8.16
N LYS A 190 3.42 -30.45 8.59
CA LYS A 190 3.95 -30.68 9.96
C LYS A 190 5.14 -29.80 10.34
N GLN A 191 5.81 -29.19 9.35
CA GLN A 191 7.00 -28.35 9.54
C GLN A 191 6.67 -26.88 9.86
N GLY A 192 5.38 -26.53 10.02
CA GLY A 192 4.93 -25.18 10.34
C GLY A 192 4.89 -24.25 9.12
N ASP A 193 4.61 -22.96 9.35
CA ASP A 193 4.45 -21.97 8.26
C ASP A 193 5.81 -21.43 7.81
N CYS A 194 6.59 -22.26 7.13
CA CYS A 194 7.86 -21.83 6.55
C CYS A 194 8.05 -22.33 5.13
N TRP A 195 8.68 -21.49 4.32
CA TRP A 195 9.24 -21.89 3.04
C TRP A 195 10.52 -22.68 3.33
N ARG A 196 10.67 -23.81 2.65
CA ARG A 196 11.90 -24.61 2.69
C ARG A 196 12.51 -24.73 1.30
N PRO A 197 13.83 -24.87 1.17
CA PRO A 197 14.45 -25.18 -0.11
C PRO A 197 13.99 -26.56 -0.60
N ALA A 198 13.89 -26.71 -1.93
CA ALA A 198 13.73 -28.02 -2.56
C ALA A 198 14.95 -28.91 -2.26
N VAL A 199 14.74 -30.22 -2.13
CA VAL A 199 15.85 -31.17 -1.91
C VAL A 199 16.87 -31.05 -3.03
N GLY A 200 18.14 -30.81 -2.67
CA GLY A 200 19.24 -30.63 -3.64
C GLY A 200 19.28 -29.27 -4.35
N GLY A 201 18.33 -28.36 -4.07
CA GLY A 201 18.26 -27.03 -4.67
C GLY A 201 18.01 -27.07 -6.18
N VAL A 202 18.39 -25.99 -6.89
CA VAL A 202 18.39 -25.99 -8.36
C VAL A 202 19.77 -26.43 -8.83
N PRO A 203 19.92 -27.61 -9.47
CA PRO A 203 21.22 -28.06 -9.95
C PRO A 203 21.78 -27.09 -11.00
N PHE A 204 23.10 -26.86 -10.98
CA PHE A 204 23.78 -25.89 -11.86
C PHE A 204 23.39 -26.01 -13.35
N ARG A 205 23.22 -27.24 -13.85
CA ARG A 205 22.82 -27.53 -15.24
C ARG A 205 21.45 -26.96 -15.64
N PHE A 206 20.60 -26.60 -14.67
CA PHE A 206 19.27 -26.05 -14.87
C PHE A 206 19.17 -24.56 -14.50
N CYS A 207 20.17 -23.96 -13.84
CA CYS A 207 20.08 -22.57 -13.37
C CYS A 207 19.76 -21.59 -14.51
N LEU A 208 20.47 -21.70 -15.63
CA LEU A 208 20.25 -20.82 -16.77
C LEU A 208 18.84 -21.00 -17.38
N ALA A 209 18.34 -22.25 -17.41
CA ALA A 209 16.99 -22.55 -17.86
C ALA A 209 15.93 -21.93 -16.96
N ALA A 210 16.16 -22.05 -15.65
CA ALA A 210 15.26 -21.54 -14.62
C ALA A 210 15.23 -20.00 -14.63
N ASP A 211 16.37 -19.34 -14.81
CA ASP A 211 16.46 -17.88 -14.96
C ASP A 211 15.66 -17.36 -16.17
N VAL A 212 15.83 -18.03 -17.31
CA VAL A 212 15.07 -17.71 -18.53
C VAL A 212 13.58 -18.01 -18.34
N ALA A 213 13.23 -19.12 -17.69
CA ALA A 213 11.84 -19.47 -17.40
C ALA A 213 11.18 -18.47 -16.45
N ILE A 214 11.90 -17.97 -15.43
CA ILE A 214 11.43 -16.90 -14.54
C ILE A 214 11.16 -15.63 -15.35
N SER A 215 12.12 -15.23 -16.19
CA SER A 215 11.99 -14.04 -17.04
C SER A 215 10.80 -14.14 -17.98
N HIS A 216 10.61 -15.30 -18.62
CA HIS A 216 9.48 -15.56 -19.51
C HIS A 216 8.13 -15.53 -18.78
N ALA A 217 8.05 -16.18 -17.62
CA ALA A 217 6.85 -16.21 -16.81
C ALA A 217 6.43 -14.81 -16.32
N THR A 218 7.41 -13.97 -15.98
CA THR A 218 7.19 -12.62 -15.44
C THR A 218 6.88 -11.58 -16.53
N LEU A 219 7.59 -11.61 -17.65
CA LEU A 219 7.41 -10.67 -18.76
C LEU A 219 6.11 -10.95 -19.54
N ASP A 220 5.88 -12.22 -19.90
CA ASP A 220 4.72 -12.61 -20.72
C ASP A 220 3.54 -13.09 -19.87
N LYS A 221 3.62 -12.96 -18.54
CA LYS A 221 2.59 -13.38 -17.58
C LYS A 221 2.17 -14.85 -17.77
N LEU A 222 3.12 -15.72 -18.11
CA LEU A 222 2.89 -17.15 -18.36
C LEU A 222 3.12 -17.97 -17.08
N GLN A 223 2.04 -18.30 -16.38
CA GLN A 223 2.10 -19.06 -15.14
C GLN A 223 2.51 -20.53 -15.40
N PRO A 224 3.24 -21.17 -14.46
CA PRO A 224 3.59 -22.56 -14.57
C PRO A 224 2.36 -23.46 -14.45
N VAL A 225 2.40 -24.59 -15.15
CA VAL A 225 1.26 -25.52 -15.27
C VAL A 225 1.56 -26.83 -14.56
N PHE A 226 0.69 -27.21 -13.63
CA PHE A 226 0.74 -28.50 -12.95
C PHE A 226 -0.01 -29.56 -13.78
N ALA A 227 0.69 -30.62 -14.19
CA ALA A 227 0.11 -31.74 -14.94
C ALA A 227 0.93 -33.01 -14.69
N ASP A 228 0.27 -34.18 -14.60
CA ASP A 228 0.89 -35.50 -14.41
C ASP A 228 1.91 -35.58 -13.24
N GLY A 229 1.70 -34.80 -12.16
CA GLY A 229 2.61 -34.78 -11.00
C GLY A 229 3.85 -33.89 -11.16
N PHE A 230 3.96 -33.18 -12.30
CA PHE A 230 5.04 -32.22 -12.56
C PHE A 230 4.52 -30.80 -12.62
N LEU A 231 5.31 -29.85 -12.10
CA LEU A 231 5.11 -28.43 -12.36
C LEU A 231 6.01 -28.00 -13.52
N ASN A 232 5.42 -27.36 -14.54
CA ASN A 232 6.05 -27.12 -15.83
C ASN A 232 6.15 -25.63 -16.16
N TRP A 233 7.36 -25.15 -16.45
CA TRP A 233 7.63 -23.78 -16.92
C TRP A 233 8.06 -23.79 -18.38
N LEU A 234 7.50 -22.86 -19.16
CA LEU A 234 7.91 -22.65 -20.54
C LEU A 234 9.19 -21.81 -20.59
N ILE A 235 10.18 -22.25 -21.36
CA ILE A 235 11.44 -21.53 -21.51
C ILE A 235 11.36 -20.59 -22.72
N HIS A 236 11.89 -19.37 -22.58
CA HIS A 236 11.86 -18.37 -23.65
C HIS A 236 12.57 -18.86 -24.94
N PRO A 237 12.00 -18.62 -26.13
CA PRO A 237 12.56 -19.09 -27.40
C PRO A 237 13.99 -18.65 -27.70
N ASP A 238 14.40 -17.45 -27.26
CA ASP A 238 15.77 -16.94 -27.46
C ASP A 238 16.85 -17.84 -26.85
N PHE A 239 16.47 -18.66 -25.86
CA PHE A 239 17.35 -19.65 -25.25
C PHE A 239 17.53 -20.93 -26.09
N LEU A 240 16.61 -21.19 -27.02
CA LEU A 240 16.67 -22.36 -27.91
C LEU A 240 17.83 -22.26 -28.92
N VAL A 241 18.44 -21.09 -29.09
CA VAL A 241 19.68 -20.92 -29.88
C VAL A 241 20.86 -21.69 -29.27
N ILE A 242 20.92 -21.79 -27.93
CA ILE A 242 21.99 -22.48 -27.20
C ILE A 242 21.66 -23.98 -27.02
N ARG A 243 20.38 -24.32 -26.87
CA ARG A 243 19.90 -25.72 -26.80
C ARG A 243 18.56 -25.90 -27.54
N PRO A 244 18.58 -26.30 -28.83
CA PRO A 244 17.40 -26.29 -29.70
C PRO A 244 16.34 -27.37 -29.40
N ARG A 245 16.49 -28.14 -28.32
CA ARG A 245 15.65 -29.31 -28.01
C ARG A 245 14.96 -29.26 -26.65
N ALA A 246 15.05 -28.17 -25.89
CA ALA A 246 14.49 -28.08 -24.54
C ALA A 246 13.49 -26.92 -24.43
N ALA A 247 12.19 -27.23 -24.54
CA ALA A 247 11.13 -26.21 -24.51
C ALA A 247 10.60 -25.93 -23.10
N ILE A 248 10.68 -26.92 -22.21
CA ILE A 248 10.04 -26.86 -20.89
C ILE A 248 11.01 -27.33 -19.81
N LEU A 249 11.03 -26.57 -18.70
CA LEU A 249 11.63 -26.99 -17.45
C LEU A 249 10.53 -27.61 -16.59
N SER A 250 10.72 -28.85 -16.13
CA SER A 250 9.73 -29.55 -15.31
C SER A 250 10.32 -29.93 -13.96
N PHE A 251 9.53 -29.79 -12.90
CA PHE A 251 9.89 -30.17 -11.54
C PHE A 251 8.96 -31.26 -11.03
N SER A 252 9.54 -32.42 -10.65
CA SER A 252 8.83 -33.52 -10.00
C SER A 252 8.49 -33.14 -8.57
N ILE A 253 7.21 -33.15 -8.20
CA ILE A 253 6.76 -32.80 -6.84
C ILE A 253 7.05 -33.92 -5.85
N THR A 254 7.04 -35.16 -6.33
CA THR A 254 7.26 -36.37 -5.54
C THR A 254 8.75 -36.60 -5.30
N ASP A 255 9.60 -36.40 -6.31
CA ASP A 255 11.05 -36.63 -6.18
C ASP A 255 11.86 -35.36 -5.91
N GLU A 256 11.20 -34.19 -5.96
CA GLU A 256 11.82 -32.87 -5.83
C GLU A 256 13.01 -32.68 -6.77
N SER A 257 12.85 -33.12 -8.03
CA SER A 257 13.92 -33.14 -9.02
C SER A 257 13.54 -32.44 -10.32
N PHE A 258 14.53 -31.80 -10.95
CA PHE A 258 14.37 -31.09 -12.21
C PHE A 258 14.69 -31.98 -13.42
N ARG A 259 13.91 -31.79 -14.49
CA ARG A 259 14.14 -32.41 -15.79
C ARG A 259 13.81 -31.47 -16.94
N TRP A 260 14.35 -31.80 -18.11
CA TRP A 260 13.98 -31.18 -19.38
C TRP A 260 12.87 -31.96 -20.05
N VAL A 261 11.97 -31.27 -20.73
CA VAL A 261 11.04 -31.88 -21.68
C VAL A 261 11.33 -31.33 -23.07
N HIS A 262 11.34 -32.26 -24.04
CA HIS A 262 11.68 -31.95 -25.41
C HIS A 262 10.65 -31.05 -26.09
N SER A 263 11.12 -30.22 -27.02
CA SER A 263 10.24 -29.38 -27.83
C SER A 263 9.38 -30.24 -28.78
N PRO A 264 8.14 -29.82 -29.08
CA PRO A 264 7.38 -30.37 -30.20
C PRO A 264 8.12 -30.21 -31.55
N PRO A 265 7.62 -30.85 -32.63
CA PRO A 265 8.24 -30.79 -33.97
C PRO A 265 7.96 -29.44 -34.68
N PHE A 266 8.12 -28.32 -33.99
CA PHE A 266 7.98 -26.96 -34.54
C PHE A 266 8.74 -25.93 -33.70
N VAL A 267 8.91 -24.72 -34.26
CA VAL A 267 9.52 -23.58 -33.55
C VAL A 267 8.55 -23.07 -32.47
N VAL A 268 9.01 -23.14 -31.22
CA VAL A 268 8.27 -22.78 -30.01
C VAL A 268 8.22 -21.25 -29.88
N SER A 269 7.45 -20.60 -30.76
CA SER A 269 7.18 -19.16 -30.74
C SER A 269 5.67 -18.93 -30.72
N GLY A 270 5.20 -17.97 -29.93
CA GLY A 270 3.77 -17.70 -29.74
C GLY A 270 3.02 -18.87 -29.06
N VAL A 271 3.63 -19.51 -28.07
CA VAL A 271 3.04 -20.69 -27.39
C VAL A 271 2.79 -20.46 -25.91
N HIS A 272 1.87 -21.23 -25.34
CA HIS A 272 1.68 -21.34 -23.89
C HIS A 272 1.36 -22.78 -23.48
N LEU A 273 1.54 -23.08 -22.19
CA LEU A 273 1.21 -24.38 -21.61
C LEU A 273 -0.21 -24.35 -21.03
N VAL A 274 -0.86 -25.50 -21.03
CA VAL A 274 -2.17 -25.70 -20.39
C VAL A 274 -2.34 -27.16 -19.97
N GLU A 275 -3.04 -27.39 -18.88
CA GLU A 275 -3.48 -28.73 -18.47
C GLU A 275 -4.81 -29.04 -19.13
N LEU A 276 -4.87 -30.16 -19.86
CA LEU A 276 -6.11 -30.66 -20.45
C LEU A 276 -6.25 -32.14 -20.12
N THR A 277 -7.32 -32.50 -19.42
CA THR A 277 -7.68 -33.90 -19.13
C THR A 277 -6.59 -34.67 -18.37
N GLY A 278 -5.95 -34.02 -17.41
CA GLY A 278 -4.85 -34.53 -16.60
C GLY A 278 -3.47 -34.37 -17.24
N HIS A 279 -3.40 -34.06 -18.53
CA HIS A 279 -2.17 -34.12 -19.30
C HIS A 279 -1.64 -32.73 -19.68
N LEU A 280 -0.32 -32.62 -19.77
CA LEU A 280 0.34 -31.40 -20.26
C LEU A 280 0.10 -31.21 -21.77
N CYS A 281 -0.40 -30.04 -22.13
CA CYS A 281 -0.57 -29.63 -23.52
C CYS A 281 0.16 -28.31 -23.79
N MET A 282 0.63 -28.14 -25.03
CA MET A 282 1.19 -26.91 -25.55
C MET A 282 0.26 -26.37 -26.62
N VAL A 283 -0.12 -25.10 -26.49
CA VAL A 283 -0.96 -24.40 -27.45
C VAL A 283 -0.10 -23.47 -28.27
N ARG A 284 -0.24 -23.55 -29.59
CA ARG A 284 0.47 -22.71 -30.54
C ARG A 284 -0.51 -21.78 -31.24
N ASP A 285 -0.24 -20.48 -31.14
CA ASP A 285 -1.00 -19.45 -31.82
C ASP A 285 -0.37 -19.13 -33.17
N LEU A 286 -1.07 -19.44 -34.26
CA LEU A 286 -0.57 -19.26 -35.63
C LEU A 286 -1.09 -17.99 -36.32
N ARG A 287 -1.91 -17.18 -35.64
CA ARG A 287 -2.56 -15.99 -36.23
C ARG A 287 -1.58 -14.97 -36.84
N ASN A 288 -0.38 -14.86 -36.28
CA ASN A 288 0.64 -13.91 -36.72
C ASN A 288 1.69 -14.50 -37.67
N VAL A 289 1.55 -15.77 -38.07
CA VAL A 289 2.56 -16.48 -38.88
C VAL A 289 2.36 -16.24 -40.38
N SER A 290 1.11 -16.18 -40.85
CA SER A 290 0.79 -15.79 -42.23
C SER A 290 -0.64 -15.24 -42.31
N PRO A 291 -0.91 -14.25 -43.19
CA PRO A 291 -2.24 -13.63 -43.32
C PRO A 291 -3.36 -14.60 -43.69
N ASP A 292 -3.05 -15.73 -44.34
CA ASP A 292 -4.01 -16.76 -44.73
C ASP A 292 -4.19 -17.88 -43.67
N CYS A 293 -3.48 -17.79 -42.54
CA CYS A 293 -3.48 -18.82 -41.49
C CYS A 293 -3.84 -18.21 -40.14
N SER A 294 -5.12 -18.33 -39.76
CA SER A 294 -5.58 -17.93 -38.44
C SER A 294 -6.16 -19.16 -37.72
N MET A 295 -5.29 -19.90 -37.04
CA MET A 295 -5.65 -21.13 -36.35
C MET A 295 -4.90 -21.28 -35.01
N LEU A 296 -5.46 -22.10 -34.12
CA LEU A 296 -4.77 -22.57 -32.91
C LEU A 296 -4.51 -24.07 -33.02
N GLU A 297 -3.29 -24.50 -32.70
CA GLU A 297 -2.96 -25.92 -32.57
C GLU A 297 -2.76 -26.30 -31.10
N ILE A 298 -3.33 -27.43 -30.69
CA ILE A 298 -3.15 -27.98 -29.35
C ILE A 298 -2.40 -29.31 -29.46
N TRP A 299 -1.19 -29.34 -28.93
CA TRP A 299 -0.31 -30.50 -28.91
C TRP A 299 -0.28 -31.11 -27.52
N LYS A 300 -0.54 -32.41 -27.41
CA LYS A 300 -0.51 -33.18 -26.17
C LYS A 300 0.87 -33.82 -26.00
N LEU A 301 1.44 -33.72 -24.81
CA LEU A 301 2.60 -34.53 -24.43
C LEU A 301 2.13 -35.97 -24.16
N ASN A 302 2.68 -36.92 -24.91
CA ASN A 302 2.30 -38.34 -24.76
C ASN A 302 2.96 -38.95 -23.52
N ASP A 303 4.22 -38.61 -23.28
CA ASP A 303 5.01 -39.12 -22.17
C ASP A 303 6.22 -38.21 -21.88
N TYR A 304 6.49 -38.00 -20.60
CA TYR A 304 7.63 -37.20 -20.11
C TYR A 304 8.98 -37.89 -20.34
N SER A 305 9.02 -39.23 -20.45
CA SER A 305 10.26 -39.98 -20.63
C SER A 305 10.79 -39.91 -22.06
N THR A 306 9.90 -40.10 -23.04
CA THR A 306 10.21 -40.04 -24.47
C THR A 306 10.16 -38.62 -25.05
N GLY A 307 9.40 -37.71 -24.42
CA GLY A 307 9.22 -36.35 -24.91
C GLY A 307 8.43 -36.25 -26.21
N GLY A 308 7.66 -37.30 -26.56
CA GLY A 308 6.87 -37.35 -27.79
C GLY A 308 5.61 -36.49 -27.69
N TRP A 309 5.36 -35.69 -28.72
CA TRP A 309 4.18 -34.83 -28.84
C TRP A 309 3.23 -35.34 -29.92
N SER A 310 1.92 -35.29 -29.66
CA SER A 310 0.88 -35.57 -30.66
C SER A 310 -0.04 -34.37 -30.84
N LEU A 311 -0.39 -34.05 -32.08
CA LEU A 311 -1.38 -33.01 -32.37
C LEU A 311 -2.77 -33.54 -32.01
N LYS A 312 -3.46 -32.84 -31.10
CA LYS A 312 -4.78 -33.26 -30.57
C LYS A 312 -5.93 -32.51 -31.22
N HIS A 313 -5.81 -31.19 -31.34
CA HIS A 313 -6.85 -30.34 -31.93
C HIS A 313 -6.26 -29.28 -32.84
N ARG A 314 -6.99 -28.98 -33.92
CA ARG A 314 -6.79 -27.80 -34.77
C ARG A 314 -8.07 -26.99 -34.75
N ILE A 315 -7.97 -25.73 -34.35
CA ILE A 315 -9.10 -24.82 -34.22
C ILE A 315 -8.92 -23.75 -35.30
N ASP A 316 -9.74 -23.83 -36.35
CA ASP A 316 -9.80 -22.83 -37.40
C ASP A 316 -10.59 -21.61 -36.91
N LEU A 317 -9.95 -20.44 -36.91
CA LEU A 317 -10.57 -19.19 -36.46
C LEU A 317 -11.15 -18.37 -37.63
N LEU A 318 -11.13 -18.88 -38.87
CA LEU A 318 -11.67 -18.21 -40.05
C LEU A 318 -13.10 -18.66 -40.39
N GLN A 319 -13.56 -19.81 -39.89
CA GLN A 319 -14.92 -20.31 -40.16
C GLN A 319 -15.98 -19.64 -39.25
N HIS A 320 -16.76 -18.75 -39.88
CA HIS A 320 -18.15 -18.31 -39.59
C HIS A 320 -18.61 -17.85 -38.18
N ALA A 321 -17.75 -17.70 -37.16
CA ALA A 321 -18.15 -17.04 -35.89
C ALA A 321 -17.02 -16.30 -35.13
N ALA A 322 -15.80 -16.21 -35.67
CA ALA A 322 -14.58 -15.90 -34.89
C ALA A 322 -13.97 -14.50 -35.13
N ARG A 323 -14.78 -13.48 -35.46
CA ARG A 323 -14.30 -12.07 -35.38
C ARG A 323 -13.80 -11.71 -33.98
N ASP A 324 -14.43 -12.28 -32.96
CA ASP A 324 -14.08 -12.08 -31.56
C ASP A 324 -12.74 -12.72 -31.12
N LEU A 325 -12.16 -13.62 -31.94
CA LEU A 325 -10.88 -14.32 -31.67
C LEU A 325 -9.76 -13.90 -32.64
N THR A 326 -10.06 -13.13 -33.67
CA THR A 326 -9.04 -12.65 -34.63
C THR A 326 -8.47 -11.28 -34.22
N ASP A 327 -9.29 -10.46 -33.57
CA ASP A 327 -8.99 -9.09 -33.13
C ASP A 327 -8.23 -8.96 -31.77
N PRO A 328 -8.44 -9.81 -30.74
CA PRO A 328 -7.69 -9.69 -29.49
C PRO A 328 -6.19 -9.94 -29.63
N GLN A 329 -5.36 -9.08 -29.02
CA GLN A 329 -3.90 -9.25 -29.00
C GLN A 329 -3.47 -10.58 -28.34
N ILE A 330 -4.14 -11.00 -27.26
CA ILE A 330 -3.79 -12.21 -26.51
C ILE A 330 -4.98 -13.16 -26.46
N ILE A 331 -4.70 -14.44 -26.75
CA ILE A 331 -5.62 -15.56 -26.62
C ILE A 331 -4.95 -16.68 -25.83
N ARG A 332 -5.65 -17.20 -24.82
CA ARG A 332 -5.16 -18.32 -24.01
C ARG A 332 -6.22 -19.39 -23.87
N VAL A 333 -5.81 -20.64 -24.02
CA VAL A 333 -6.61 -21.79 -23.60
C VAL A 333 -6.40 -21.94 -22.10
N ILE A 334 -7.48 -21.94 -21.33
CA ILE A 334 -7.44 -21.97 -19.85
C ILE A 334 -7.81 -23.34 -19.27
N GLY A 335 -8.37 -24.24 -20.09
CA GLY A 335 -8.65 -25.62 -19.71
C GLY A 335 -9.74 -26.27 -20.56
N SER A 336 -10.40 -27.30 -20.03
CA SER A 336 -11.50 -28.02 -20.69
C SER A 336 -12.66 -28.28 -19.74
N VAL A 337 -13.88 -28.35 -20.27
CA VAL A 337 -15.10 -28.62 -19.51
C VAL A 337 -15.88 -29.75 -20.18
N ASN A 338 -16.58 -30.57 -19.38
CA ASN A 338 -17.40 -31.66 -19.91
C ASN A 338 -18.60 -31.11 -20.68
N ALA A 339 -18.87 -31.67 -21.86
CA ALA A 339 -20.09 -31.40 -22.62
C ALA A 339 -21.10 -32.54 -22.42
N TYR A 340 -22.31 -32.42 -22.99
CA TYR A 340 -23.25 -33.54 -23.03
C TYR A 340 -22.62 -34.73 -23.79
N GLY A 341 -22.29 -35.80 -23.07
CA GLY A 341 -21.60 -36.98 -23.61
C GLY A 341 -20.21 -37.21 -22.98
N SER A 342 -19.37 -38.05 -23.61
CA SER A 342 -17.98 -38.27 -23.19
C SER A 342 -16.99 -37.22 -23.75
N THR A 343 -17.49 -36.19 -24.43
CA THR A 343 -16.69 -35.18 -25.14
C THR A 343 -16.46 -33.95 -24.27
N LYS A 344 -15.27 -33.35 -24.35
CA LYS A 344 -14.93 -32.14 -23.59
C LYS A 344 -14.75 -30.95 -24.51
N LYS A 345 -15.38 -29.81 -24.16
CA LYS A 345 -15.18 -28.52 -24.82
C LYS A 345 -13.90 -27.86 -24.29
N VAL A 346 -13.14 -27.22 -25.18
CA VAL A 346 -11.94 -26.43 -24.85
C VAL A 346 -12.37 -25.01 -24.50
N VAL A 347 -11.84 -24.43 -23.42
CA VAL A 347 -12.20 -23.07 -22.99
C VAL A 347 -11.08 -22.10 -23.34
N ILE A 348 -11.43 -21.05 -24.07
CA ILE A 348 -10.53 -20.04 -24.61
C ILE A 348 -10.89 -18.68 -24.03
N ALA A 349 -9.92 -17.96 -23.48
CA ALA A 349 -10.05 -16.61 -22.94
C ALA A 349 -9.25 -15.60 -23.76
N THR A 350 -9.76 -14.37 -23.87
CA THR A 350 -9.21 -13.31 -24.72
C THR A 350 -8.90 -12.05 -23.92
N SER A 351 -7.92 -11.24 -24.35
CA SER A 351 -7.61 -9.95 -23.70
C SER A 351 -8.76 -8.95 -23.75
N LYS A 352 -9.73 -9.14 -24.66
CA LYS A 352 -11.01 -8.38 -24.70
C LYS A 352 -12.04 -8.89 -23.68
N ARG A 353 -11.62 -9.66 -22.67
CA ARG A 353 -12.43 -10.17 -21.55
C ARG A 353 -13.66 -10.98 -21.99
N LYS A 354 -13.55 -11.65 -23.15
CA LYS A 354 -14.50 -12.68 -23.61
C LYS A 354 -13.93 -14.06 -23.36
N VAL A 355 -14.78 -14.99 -22.96
CA VAL A 355 -14.47 -16.41 -22.78
C VAL A 355 -15.41 -17.25 -23.66
N ILE A 356 -14.81 -18.14 -24.44
CA ILE A 356 -15.47 -18.92 -25.50
C ILE A 356 -15.21 -20.41 -25.28
N ALA A 357 -16.24 -21.24 -25.40
CA ALA A 357 -16.15 -22.68 -25.46
C ALA A 357 -16.01 -23.12 -26.93
N TYR A 358 -15.02 -23.96 -27.21
CA TYR A 358 -14.87 -24.65 -28.49
C TYR A 358 -15.28 -26.11 -28.32
N ASP A 359 -16.20 -26.59 -29.14
CA ASP A 359 -16.55 -28.00 -29.24
C ASP A 359 -15.68 -28.69 -30.30
N PRO A 360 -14.75 -29.58 -29.92
CA PRO A 360 -13.86 -30.24 -30.88
C PRO A 360 -14.58 -31.26 -31.78
N VAL A 361 -15.78 -31.69 -31.42
CA VAL A 361 -16.56 -32.66 -32.21
C VAL A 361 -17.44 -31.95 -33.22
N LEU A 362 -18.13 -30.90 -32.78
CA LEU A 362 -19.02 -30.12 -33.66
C LEU A 362 -18.29 -29.03 -34.44
N GLY A 363 -17.07 -28.67 -34.02
CA GLY A 363 -16.31 -27.56 -34.60
C GLY A 363 -16.93 -26.19 -34.30
N THR A 364 -17.79 -26.08 -33.30
CA THR A 364 -18.55 -24.86 -32.98
C THR A 364 -17.90 -24.04 -31.87
N LEU A 365 -18.11 -22.73 -31.90
CA LEU A 365 -17.66 -21.77 -30.89
C LEU A 365 -18.87 -21.13 -30.21
N GLU A 366 -18.90 -21.12 -28.90
CA GLU A 366 -19.98 -20.59 -28.07
C GLU A 366 -19.42 -19.62 -27.03
N THR A 367 -19.91 -18.37 -26.99
CA THR A 367 -19.48 -17.41 -25.97
C THR A 367 -20.10 -17.76 -24.61
N ILE A 368 -19.25 -18.12 -23.64
CA ILE A 368 -19.67 -18.47 -22.27
C ILE A 368 -19.85 -17.21 -21.42
N LEU A 369 -18.91 -16.27 -21.53
CA LEU A 369 -18.85 -15.09 -20.68
C LEU A 369 -18.31 -13.89 -21.47
N ALA A 370 -18.99 -12.75 -21.36
CA ALA A 370 -18.51 -11.47 -21.86
C ALA A 370 -18.57 -10.45 -20.71
N ILE A 371 -17.41 -10.11 -20.15
CA ILE A 371 -17.33 -9.14 -19.05
C ILE A 371 -17.48 -7.74 -19.65
N ARG A 372 -18.60 -7.07 -19.37
CA ARG A 372 -18.83 -5.68 -19.80
C ARG A 372 -17.93 -4.72 -19.02
N GLU A 373 -17.51 -3.63 -19.67
CA GLU A 373 -16.71 -2.58 -19.04
C GLU A 373 -17.47 -1.94 -17.88
N THR A 374 -17.07 -2.28 -16.66
CA THR A 374 -17.40 -1.50 -15.48
C THR A 374 -16.09 -1.17 -14.77
N TYR A 375 -15.69 0.10 -14.93
CA TYR A 375 -14.66 0.84 -14.20
C TYR A 375 -13.24 0.23 -14.16
N SER A 376 -12.37 0.66 -15.07
CA SER A 376 -10.94 0.81 -14.77
C SER A 376 -10.33 1.90 -15.66
N SER A 377 -9.82 2.95 -15.02
CA SER A 377 -9.21 4.13 -15.63
C SER A 377 -7.67 4.07 -15.65
N TYR A 378 -7.06 2.89 -15.59
CA TYR A 378 -5.63 2.71 -15.83
C TYR A 378 -5.40 1.77 -17.01
N GLN A 379 -4.98 2.35 -18.13
CA GLN A 379 -4.73 1.68 -19.40
C GLN A 379 -3.38 0.92 -19.45
N THR A 380 -2.61 0.85 -18.37
CA THR A 380 -1.19 0.52 -18.44
C THR A 380 -0.84 -0.98 -18.42
N GLU A 381 -1.76 -1.91 -18.15
CA GLU A 381 -1.47 -3.34 -18.30
C GLU A 381 -2.62 -4.10 -18.99
N GLN A 382 -2.67 -4.00 -20.32
CA GLN A 382 -3.65 -4.67 -21.19
C GLN A 382 -3.46 -6.21 -21.31
N SER A 383 -2.54 -6.83 -20.56
CA SER A 383 -1.98 -8.15 -20.94
C SER A 383 -2.33 -9.33 -20.03
N ALA A 384 -2.78 -9.13 -18.79
CA ALA A 384 -3.03 -10.23 -17.84
C ALA A 384 -4.51 -10.67 -17.81
N LEU A 385 -4.77 -11.95 -18.11
CA LEU A 385 -6.11 -12.54 -17.98
C LEU A 385 -6.40 -12.85 -16.50
N ARG A 386 -7.17 -11.97 -15.84
CA ARG A 386 -7.59 -12.11 -14.43
C ARG A 386 -8.81 -13.03 -14.25
N LEU A 387 -8.74 -14.21 -14.87
CA LEU A 387 -9.82 -15.20 -14.93
C LEU A 387 -9.29 -16.59 -14.59
N SER A 388 -10.10 -17.38 -13.90
CA SER A 388 -9.81 -18.77 -13.60
C SER A 388 -11.07 -19.62 -13.70
N LEU A 389 -10.90 -20.91 -14.00
CA LEU A 389 -12.00 -21.88 -13.96
C LEU A 389 -12.50 -22.02 -12.52
N PHE A 390 -13.82 -22.14 -12.36
CA PHE A 390 -14.42 -22.44 -11.06
C PHE A 390 -14.62 -23.95 -10.95
N LYS A 391 -13.96 -24.58 -9.98
CA LYS A 391 -14.16 -25.99 -9.64
C LYS A 391 -14.77 -26.11 -8.26
N GLU A 392 -15.94 -26.74 -8.19
CA GLU A 392 -16.63 -26.96 -6.92
C GLU A 392 -15.89 -28.02 -6.10
N SER A 393 -15.43 -27.63 -4.91
CA SER A 393 -14.54 -28.46 -4.08
C SER A 393 -14.65 -28.09 -2.60
N LEU A 394 -14.60 -29.11 -1.74
CA LEU A 394 -14.56 -28.99 -0.28
C LEU A 394 -13.14 -28.98 0.29
N VAL A 395 -12.10 -28.97 -0.56
CA VAL A 395 -10.70 -28.96 -0.11
C VAL A 395 -10.47 -27.76 0.82
N PRO A 396 -10.01 -28.01 2.06
CA PRO A 396 -9.81 -26.94 3.02
C PRO A 396 -8.62 -26.07 2.59
N VAL A 397 -8.77 -24.77 2.78
CA VAL A 397 -7.62 -23.85 2.75
C VAL A 397 -7.02 -23.87 4.16
N HIS A 398 -5.80 -24.40 4.28
CA HIS A 398 -5.11 -24.46 5.56
C HIS A 398 -4.72 -23.06 6.01
N GLN A 399 -5.25 -22.64 7.16
CA GLN A 399 -4.83 -21.41 7.82
C GLN A 399 -3.39 -21.53 8.32
N THR A 400 -2.65 -20.42 8.28
CA THR A 400 -1.33 -20.37 8.93
C THR A 400 -1.49 -20.49 10.44
N ASN A 401 -0.48 -20.95 11.16
CA ASN A 401 -0.43 -20.93 12.63
C ASN A 401 -0.62 -19.51 13.18
N GLU A 402 -0.20 -18.48 12.45
CA GLU A 402 -0.48 -17.08 12.82
C GLU A 402 -1.97 -16.75 12.69
N GLU A 403 -2.61 -17.09 11.56
CA GLU A 403 -4.05 -16.93 11.37
C GLU A 403 -4.85 -17.71 12.43
N MET A 404 -4.47 -18.96 12.71
CA MET A 404 -5.11 -19.79 13.75
C MET A 404 -4.92 -19.23 15.16
N ALA A 405 -3.76 -18.66 15.47
CA ALA A 405 -3.52 -18.01 16.76
C ALA A 405 -4.32 -16.71 16.93
N LEU A 406 -4.62 -16.03 15.80
CA LEU A 406 -5.37 -14.78 15.76
C LEU A 406 -6.89 -14.96 15.58
N SER A 407 -7.36 -16.15 15.22
CA SER A 407 -8.78 -16.45 14.99
C SER A 407 -9.55 -16.84 16.26
N THR A 408 -8.93 -16.78 17.44
CA THR A 408 -9.65 -17.04 18.70
C THR A 408 -10.50 -15.82 19.07
N PRO A 409 -11.70 -16.00 19.68
CA PRO A 409 -12.52 -14.87 20.12
C PRO A 409 -11.78 -13.87 21.02
N LEU A 410 -10.83 -14.37 21.82
CA LEU A 410 -9.98 -13.54 22.66
C LEU A 410 -8.96 -12.72 21.85
N ALA A 411 -8.37 -13.30 20.79
CA ALA A 411 -7.45 -12.59 19.91
C ALA A 411 -8.18 -11.56 19.05
N GLU A 412 -9.39 -11.85 18.59
CA GLU A 412 -10.26 -10.87 17.92
C GLU A 412 -10.61 -9.71 18.86
N ALA A 413 -11.05 -9.99 20.08
CA ALA A 413 -11.31 -8.95 21.08
C ALA A 413 -10.05 -8.14 21.41
N THR A 414 -8.89 -8.80 21.52
CA THR A 414 -7.60 -8.13 21.73
C THR A 414 -7.26 -7.19 20.58
N ARG A 415 -7.44 -7.63 19.33
CA ARG A 415 -7.24 -6.82 18.14
C ARG A 415 -8.13 -5.59 18.17
N GLU A 416 -9.43 -5.76 18.45
CA GLU A 416 -10.39 -4.66 18.54
C GLU A 416 -10.04 -3.65 19.65
N ILE A 417 -9.55 -4.14 20.80
CA ILE A 417 -9.06 -3.27 21.88
C ILE A 417 -7.86 -2.45 21.41
N LEU A 418 -6.84 -3.11 20.83
CA LEU A 418 -5.63 -2.45 20.35
C LEU A 418 -5.92 -1.43 19.25
N LEU A 419 -6.88 -1.69 18.35
CA LEU A 419 -7.29 -0.74 17.30
C LEU A 419 -7.87 0.57 17.84
N ARG A 420 -8.38 0.58 19.09
CA ARG A 420 -8.99 1.75 19.74
C ARG A 420 -8.06 2.49 20.68
N LEU A 421 -6.87 1.95 20.95
CA LEU A 421 -5.86 2.63 21.77
C LEU A 421 -5.12 3.68 20.95
N PRO A 422 -4.68 4.80 21.55
CA PRO A 422 -3.79 5.75 20.87
C PRO A 422 -2.45 5.09 20.48
N GLY A 423 -1.76 5.67 19.50
CA GLY A 423 -0.60 5.02 18.85
C GLY A 423 0.55 4.72 19.82
N ASP A 424 0.82 5.62 20.76
CA ASP A 424 1.86 5.47 21.79
C ASP A 424 1.57 4.30 22.73
N TYR A 425 0.35 4.18 23.23
CA TYR A 425 -0.10 3.05 24.06
C TYR A 425 -0.07 1.75 23.28
N THR A 426 -0.48 1.77 22.01
CA THR A 426 -0.44 0.58 21.14
C THR A 426 1.00 0.11 20.95
N VAL A 427 1.96 1.01 20.75
CA VAL A 427 3.38 0.63 20.68
C VAL A 427 3.91 0.12 22.01
N GLN A 428 3.53 0.71 23.15
CA GLN A 428 3.89 0.18 24.47
C GLN A 428 3.30 -1.21 24.72
N ALA A 429 2.12 -1.49 24.16
CA ALA A 429 1.44 -2.77 24.27
C ALA A 429 2.22 -3.94 23.63
N LYS A 430 3.20 -3.64 22.76
CA LYS A 430 4.19 -4.61 22.27
C LYS A 430 4.95 -5.32 23.39
N LEU A 431 5.08 -4.69 24.56
CA LEU A 431 5.79 -5.22 25.71
C LEU A 431 4.95 -6.19 26.57
N VAL A 432 3.65 -6.31 26.31
CA VAL A 432 2.72 -7.12 27.13
C VAL A 432 3.01 -8.61 26.97
N CYS A 433 3.02 -9.10 25.72
CA CYS A 433 3.37 -10.50 25.42
C CYS A 433 3.79 -10.67 23.96
N LYS A 434 4.37 -11.84 23.63
CA LYS A 434 4.81 -12.17 22.26
C LYS A 434 3.67 -12.15 21.23
N GLN A 435 2.45 -12.50 21.64
CA GLN A 435 1.28 -12.50 20.75
C GLN A 435 0.89 -11.07 20.35
N TRP A 436 0.86 -10.15 21.32
CA TRP A 436 0.56 -8.73 21.07
C TRP A 436 1.65 -8.08 20.23
N LEU A 437 2.93 -8.37 20.54
CA LEU A 437 4.05 -7.92 19.72
C LEU A 437 3.86 -8.32 18.25
N ARG A 438 3.61 -9.61 17.98
CA ARG A 438 3.41 -10.12 16.61
C ARG A 438 2.19 -9.48 15.93
N LEU A 439 1.07 -9.35 16.66
CA LEU A 439 -0.13 -8.73 16.14
C LEU A 439 0.11 -7.26 15.75
N ILE A 440 0.79 -6.48 16.59
CA ILE A 440 1.06 -5.06 16.34
C ILE A 440 2.12 -4.87 15.25
N GLU A 441 3.09 -5.79 15.15
CA GLU A 441 4.10 -5.80 14.08
C GLU A 441 3.58 -6.37 12.75
N ASN A 442 2.37 -6.92 12.71
CA ASN A 442 1.76 -7.40 11.48
C ASN A 442 1.33 -6.20 10.60
N GLU A 443 1.82 -6.16 9.36
CA GLU A 443 1.52 -5.11 8.38
C GLU A 443 0.00 -4.89 8.19
N SER A 444 -0.77 -5.99 8.16
CA SER A 444 -2.22 -5.92 8.02
C SER A 444 -2.84 -5.20 9.20
N PHE A 445 -2.39 -5.49 10.44
CA PHE A 445 -2.87 -4.80 11.62
C PHE A 445 -2.52 -3.31 11.59
N MET A 446 -1.30 -2.94 11.20
CA MET A 446 -0.91 -1.53 11.06
C MET A 446 -1.79 -0.79 10.05
N HIS A 447 -2.12 -1.42 8.92
CA HIS A 447 -3.04 -0.88 7.94
C HIS A 447 -4.46 -0.72 8.52
N TYR A 448 -5.00 -1.76 9.18
CA TYR A 448 -6.30 -1.68 9.84
C TYR A 448 -6.33 -0.58 10.90
N TYR A 449 -5.26 -0.42 11.67
CA TYR A 449 -5.11 0.64 12.65
C TYR A 449 -5.17 2.02 11.98
N TYR A 450 -4.42 2.21 10.89
CA TYR A 450 -4.40 3.46 10.13
C TYR A 450 -5.78 3.79 9.55
N SER A 451 -6.43 2.84 8.88
CA SER A 451 -7.78 3.04 8.32
C SER A 451 -8.77 3.37 9.43
N HIS A 452 -8.84 2.54 10.48
CA HIS A 452 -9.79 2.69 11.59
C HIS A 452 -9.67 4.06 12.28
N ASN A 453 -8.44 4.49 12.59
CA ASN A 453 -8.21 5.71 13.35
C ASN A 453 -8.28 6.98 12.51
N ASN A 454 -8.26 6.91 11.17
CA ASN A 454 -8.32 8.09 10.28
C ASN A 454 -9.58 8.13 9.39
N MET A 455 -10.63 7.34 9.71
CA MET A 455 -11.89 7.29 8.95
C MET A 455 -12.64 8.61 8.88
N ASP A 456 -12.59 9.44 9.92
CA ASP A 456 -13.38 10.68 9.99
C ASP A 456 -12.80 11.81 9.14
N ARG A 457 -11.58 11.64 8.61
CA ARG A 457 -10.83 12.59 7.77
C ARG A 457 -10.71 13.99 8.37
N ARG A 458 -10.88 14.13 9.68
CA ARG A 458 -10.77 15.43 10.35
C ARG A 458 -9.30 15.80 10.53
N PRO A 459 -8.91 17.06 10.29
CA PRO A 459 -7.55 17.50 10.52
C PRO A 459 -7.22 17.39 12.01
N LYS A 460 -6.25 16.54 12.34
CA LYS A 460 -5.73 16.40 13.71
C LYS A 460 -4.45 17.22 13.83
N ILE A 461 -4.36 18.02 14.89
CA ILE A 461 -3.28 19.00 15.07
C ILE A 461 -2.47 18.67 16.32
N MET A 462 -1.14 18.65 16.18
CA MET A 462 -0.18 18.66 17.28
C MET A 462 0.73 19.88 17.20
N LEU A 463 1.30 20.25 18.34
CA LEU A 463 2.34 21.27 18.44
C LEU A 463 3.70 20.60 18.60
N VAL A 464 4.67 21.07 17.81
CA VAL A 464 6.06 20.63 17.85
C VAL A 464 6.85 21.58 18.73
N GLY A 465 7.51 21.01 19.74
CA GLY A 465 8.42 21.70 20.65
C GLY A 465 9.77 20.98 20.77
N LYS A 466 10.62 21.47 21.67
CA LYS A 466 11.94 20.92 21.98
C LYS A 466 11.83 19.70 22.89
N GLY A 467 12.41 18.59 22.46
CA GLY A 467 12.44 17.34 23.23
C GLY A 467 13.50 17.33 24.34
N THR A 468 13.22 16.66 25.45
CA THR A 468 14.17 16.47 26.57
C THR A 468 15.13 15.30 26.32
N GLY A 469 16.38 15.39 26.78
CA GLY A 469 17.30 14.24 26.84
C GLY A 469 17.68 13.63 25.47
N GLY A 470 17.97 14.45 24.46
CA GLY A 470 18.42 13.97 23.14
C GLY A 470 17.30 13.43 22.24
N SER A 471 16.02 13.55 22.63
CA SER A 471 14.81 13.11 21.88
C SER A 471 14.46 13.97 20.65
N GLY A 472 15.20 15.06 20.40
CA GLY A 472 15.05 15.92 19.22
C GLY A 472 13.87 16.86 19.38
N PHE A 473 12.65 16.38 19.13
CA PHE A 473 11.41 17.14 19.21
C PHE A 473 10.39 16.46 20.15
N SER A 474 9.54 17.27 20.76
CA SER A 474 8.36 16.84 21.55
C SER A 474 7.08 17.17 20.79
N PHE A 475 6.04 16.36 20.99
CA PHE A 475 4.73 16.56 20.38
C PHE A 475 3.67 16.64 21.47
N ALA A 476 2.79 17.63 21.37
CA ALA A 476 1.67 17.81 22.30
C ALA A 476 0.37 18.06 21.53
N PRO A 477 -0.74 17.35 21.83
CA PRO A 477 -2.04 17.68 21.28
C PRO A 477 -2.45 19.12 21.60
N LEU A 478 -3.07 19.81 20.64
CA LEU A 478 -3.48 21.21 20.82
C LEU A 478 -4.39 21.43 22.05
N ASN A 479 -5.21 20.45 22.41
CA ASN A 479 -6.12 20.52 23.56
C ASN A 479 -5.41 20.53 24.91
N GLU A 480 -4.23 19.90 25.03
CA GLU A 480 -3.46 19.89 26.28
C GLU A 480 -2.88 21.28 26.58
N LEU A 481 -2.58 22.06 25.54
CA LEU A 481 -2.05 23.43 25.67
C LEU A 481 -3.04 24.40 26.31
N LYS A 482 -4.34 24.17 26.10
CA LYS A 482 -5.42 24.96 26.73
C LYS A 482 -5.47 24.74 28.25
N GLN A 483 -4.91 23.63 28.73
CA GLN A 483 -4.91 23.26 30.15
C GLN A 483 -3.59 23.63 30.85
N HIS A 484 -2.46 23.57 30.13
CA HIS A 484 -1.14 23.90 30.67
C HIS A 484 -0.26 24.64 29.63
N ILE A 485 0.24 25.82 29.99
CA ILE A 485 1.18 26.58 29.16
C ILE A 485 2.58 25.94 29.26
N PRO A 486 3.20 25.51 28.14
CA PRO A 486 4.52 24.88 28.15
C PRO A 486 5.64 25.76 28.74
N ASN A 487 6.59 25.13 29.45
CA ASN A 487 7.79 25.80 29.97
C ASN A 487 8.74 26.21 28.84
N HIS A 488 9.54 27.27 29.05
CA HIS A 488 10.52 27.74 28.06
C HIS A 488 11.50 26.64 27.63
N ASP A 489 11.80 25.67 28.49
CA ASP A 489 12.65 24.52 28.17
C ASP A 489 12.11 23.62 27.05
N THR A 490 10.81 23.72 26.75
CA THR A 490 10.14 22.98 25.67
C THR A 490 10.03 23.79 24.39
N TRP A 491 10.55 25.02 24.35
CA TRP A 491 10.51 25.84 23.15
C TRP A 491 11.65 25.50 22.20
N LEU A 492 11.35 25.56 20.92
CA LEU A 492 12.35 25.41 19.88
C LEU A 492 13.37 26.55 20.00
N ASP A 493 14.63 26.19 19.84
CA ASP A 493 15.79 27.09 19.78
C ASP A 493 16.29 27.30 18.34
N MET A 494 15.60 26.73 17.37
CA MET A 494 15.90 26.82 15.94
C MET A 494 14.63 26.86 15.11
N LYS A 495 14.73 27.37 13.88
CA LYS A 495 13.62 27.37 12.93
C LYS A 495 13.36 25.95 12.40
N VAL A 496 12.10 25.58 12.36
CA VAL A 496 11.63 24.26 11.95
C VAL A 496 10.49 24.40 10.95
N VAL A 497 10.53 23.65 9.86
CA VAL A 497 9.44 23.51 8.89
C VAL A 497 8.98 22.07 8.85
N CYS A 498 7.68 21.86 8.93
CA CYS A 498 7.06 20.55 8.99
C CYS A 498 6.23 20.30 7.73
N SER A 499 6.35 19.11 7.15
CA SER A 499 5.49 18.68 6.05
C SER A 499 4.07 18.35 6.55
N LYS A 500 3.11 18.30 5.63
CA LYS A 500 1.88 17.53 5.83
C LYS A 500 2.21 16.07 6.14
N PRO A 501 1.33 15.36 6.87
CA PRO A 501 1.48 13.93 7.07
C PRO A 501 1.39 13.22 5.72
N CYS A 502 2.19 12.17 5.58
CA CYS A 502 2.18 11.28 4.43
C CYS A 502 2.21 9.85 4.97
N HIS A 503 1.10 9.13 4.87
CA HIS A 503 0.98 7.74 5.37
C HIS A 503 1.47 7.58 6.82
N GLY A 504 1.05 8.48 7.71
CA GLY A 504 1.41 8.45 9.13
C GLY A 504 2.77 9.06 9.51
N MET A 505 3.56 9.50 8.54
CA MET A 505 4.87 10.10 8.79
C MET A 505 4.86 11.59 8.47
N ASN A 506 5.64 12.37 9.23
CA ASN A 506 5.89 13.77 8.98
C ASN A 506 7.40 14.00 8.79
N LEU A 507 7.75 14.90 7.89
CA LEU A 507 9.11 15.38 7.73
C LEU A 507 9.27 16.69 8.49
N ILE A 508 10.22 16.73 9.40
CA ILE A 508 10.58 17.91 10.20
C ILE A 508 11.96 18.36 9.74
N SER A 509 12.06 19.54 9.15
CA SER A 509 13.28 20.06 8.53
C SER A 509 13.80 21.26 9.32
N THR A 510 15.05 21.20 9.73
CA THR A 510 15.82 22.33 10.30
C THR A 510 16.89 22.74 9.31
N GLU A 511 17.60 23.85 9.46
CA GLU A 511 18.64 24.26 8.49
C GLU A 511 19.63 23.12 8.16
N MET A 512 20.07 22.38 9.19
CA MET A 512 21.14 21.38 9.07
C MET A 512 20.66 19.94 8.86
N LYS A 513 19.43 19.59 9.26
CA LYS A 513 18.98 18.20 9.34
C LYS A 513 17.53 18.04 8.92
N ASP A 514 17.23 16.90 8.31
CA ASP A 514 15.86 16.50 8.00
C ASP A 514 15.52 15.27 8.83
N TYR A 515 14.37 15.29 9.49
CA TYR A 515 13.95 14.24 10.41
C TYR A 515 12.64 13.64 9.93
N LEU A 516 12.63 12.34 9.66
CA LEU A 516 11.42 11.59 9.40
C LEU A 516 10.87 11.09 10.74
N TYR A 517 9.70 11.58 11.13
CA TYR A 517 9.07 11.33 12.42
C TYR A 517 7.69 10.71 12.26
N ASN A 518 7.34 9.81 13.18
CA ASN A 518 5.94 9.47 13.46
C ASN A 518 5.55 10.15 14.79
N PRO A 519 4.73 11.21 14.76
CA PRO A 519 4.34 11.93 15.98
C PRO A 519 3.62 11.07 17.02
N CYS A 520 2.86 10.05 16.59
CA CYS A 520 2.07 9.19 17.48
C CYS A 520 2.93 8.18 18.24
N THR A 521 3.96 7.62 17.60
CA THR A 521 4.79 6.57 18.20
C THR A 521 6.11 7.10 18.77
N GLY A 522 6.47 8.34 18.43
CA GLY A 522 7.78 8.91 18.72
C GLY A 522 8.91 8.29 17.89
N TYR A 523 8.60 7.47 16.88
CA TYR A 523 9.59 6.96 15.95
C TYR A 523 10.29 8.13 15.24
N ARG A 524 11.61 8.01 15.07
CA ARG A 524 12.42 9.01 14.37
C ARG A 524 13.56 8.39 13.60
N PHE A 525 13.84 8.98 12.45
CA PHE A 525 15.05 8.76 11.66
C PHE A 525 15.64 10.11 11.24
N VAL A 526 16.97 10.23 11.27
CA VAL A 526 17.68 11.48 11.00
C VAL A 526 18.47 11.36 9.71
N TYR A 527 18.22 12.25 8.77
CA TYR A 527 18.99 12.42 7.54
C TYR A 527 19.90 13.63 7.69
N LEU A 528 21.21 13.41 7.61
CA LEU A 528 22.20 14.49 7.60
C LEU A 528 22.17 15.19 6.24
N SER A 529 22.09 16.51 6.24
CA SER A 529 22.54 17.27 5.07
C SER A 529 24.08 17.26 5.10
N ARG A 530 24.71 16.72 4.05
CA ARG A 530 26.18 16.59 4.00
C ARG A 530 26.85 17.82 3.39
N GLU A 531 26.15 18.94 3.30
CA GLU A 531 26.54 20.08 2.49
C GLU A 531 26.88 21.27 3.38
N GLN A 532 28.14 21.34 3.81
CA GLN A 532 28.73 22.57 4.35
C GLN A 532 29.07 23.47 3.16
N PHE A 533 28.23 24.46 2.86
CA PHE A 533 28.56 25.47 1.85
C PHE A 533 28.53 26.88 2.42
N THR A 534 29.51 27.66 2.01
CA THR A 534 29.69 29.08 2.31
C THR A 534 28.51 29.88 1.80
N HIS A 535 27.79 30.49 2.73
CA HIS A 535 26.70 31.44 2.50
C HIS A 535 27.16 32.60 1.59
N MET A 536 26.75 32.61 0.31
CA MET A 536 26.75 33.84 -0.49
C MET A 536 25.40 34.55 -0.28
N PRO A 537 25.38 35.77 0.28
CA PRO A 537 24.14 36.52 0.44
C PRO A 537 23.52 36.81 -0.92
N CYS A 538 22.20 36.63 -1.03
CA CYS A 538 21.45 37.05 -2.20
C CYS A 538 21.58 38.57 -2.36
N ASN A 539 22.18 39.04 -3.46
CA ASN A 539 22.24 40.47 -3.79
C ASN A 539 20.84 40.98 -4.14
N ASN A 540 20.09 41.48 -3.15
CA ASN A 540 18.73 41.96 -3.34
C ASN A 540 18.75 43.39 -3.94
N PRO A 541 18.13 43.67 -5.10
CA PRO A 541 17.69 45.02 -5.41
C PRO A 541 16.38 45.30 -4.65
N GLY A 542 16.20 46.53 -4.15
CA GLY A 542 15.04 46.94 -3.37
C GLY A 542 13.71 46.98 -4.13
N TYR A 543 13.24 45.84 -4.63
CA TYR A 543 11.92 45.68 -5.25
C TYR A 543 11.05 44.76 -4.39
N GLY A 544 10.06 45.37 -3.71
CA GLY A 544 8.87 44.70 -3.18
C GLY A 544 9.07 43.78 -1.96
N TYR A 545 8.50 44.20 -0.82
CA TYR A 545 8.30 43.45 0.42
C TYR A 545 7.87 41.98 0.19
N MET A 546 8.82 41.05 0.13
CA MET A 546 8.55 39.62 0.31
C MET A 546 9.54 39.08 1.35
N PRO A 547 9.09 38.56 2.49
CA PRO A 547 9.99 37.97 3.46
C PRO A 547 10.57 36.69 2.86
N GLN A 548 11.83 36.71 2.42
CA GLN A 548 12.57 35.48 2.10
C GLN A 548 12.68 34.56 3.33
N ASP A 549 12.46 35.11 4.52
CA ASP A 549 12.46 34.41 5.81
C ASP A 549 11.03 34.35 6.39
N HIS A 550 10.18 33.46 5.88
CA HIS A 550 8.81 33.22 6.36
C HIS A 550 8.68 31.87 7.09
N ALA A 551 7.57 31.64 7.79
CA ALA A 551 7.33 30.46 8.65
C ALA A 551 7.52 29.08 7.97
N PHE A 552 7.40 29.04 6.66
CA PHE A 552 7.33 27.81 5.85
C PHE A 552 8.58 27.55 5.02
N ALA A 553 9.61 28.40 5.14
CA ALA A 553 10.89 28.26 4.45
C ALA A 553 12.03 28.07 5.45
N VAL A 554 13.01 27.23 5.14
CA VAL A 554 14.20 27.00 5.98
C VAL A 554 15.46 27.04 5.12
N GLY A 555 16.26 28.10 5.28
CA GLY A 555 17.50 28.30 4.54
C GLY A 555 17.30 28.30 3.02
N ASN A 556 18.29 27.79 2.29
CA ASN A 556 18.26 27.68 0.83
C ASN A 556 17.78 26.31 0.33
N LYS A 557 17.02 25.59 1.16
CA LYS A 557 16.54 24.24 0.83
C LYS A 557 15.03 24.16 0.84
N ASN A 558 14.50 23.30 -0.02
CA ASN A 558 13.09 22.94 -0.07
C ASN A 558 13.00 21.42 -0.06
N VAL A 559 12.26 20.84 0.89
CA VAL A 559 12.22 19.38 1.09
C VAL A 559 10.77 18.91 1.10
N GLY A 560 10.49 17.90 0.28
CA GLY A 560 9.18 17.24 0.20
C GLY A 560 9.22 15.82 0.73
N LEU A 561 8.13 15.42 1.36
CA LEU A 561 7.86 14.04 1.75
C LEU A 561 6.75 13.48 0.86
N GLY A 562 7.04 12.41 0.16
CA GLY A 562 6.07 11.64 -0.59
C GLY A 562 6.13 10.16 -0.23
N PHE A 563 5.31 9.37 -0.91
CA PHE A 563 5.22 7.94 -0.71
C PHE A 563 5.17 7.21 -2.05
N ASN A 564 6.03 6.21 -2.21
CA ASN A 564 6.05 5.33 -3.35
C ASN A 564 4.99 4.25 -3.16
N LEU A 565 3.89 4.34 -3.92
CA LEU A 565 2.78 3.41 -3.82
C LEU A 565 3.12 1.98 -4.28
N LEU A 566 4.16 1.80 -5.10
CA LEU A 566 4.61 0.49 -5.58
C LEU A 566 5.48 -0.20 -4.53
N MET A 567 6.45 0.54 -3.98
CA MET A 567 7.41 -0.01 -3.01
C MET A 567 6.93 0.07 -1.56
N GLN A 568 5.83 0.78 -1.28
CA GLN A 568 5.33 1.06 0.07
C GLN A 568 6.36 1.76 0.98
N GLU A 569 7.17 2.64 0.39
CA GLU A 569 8.25 3.36 1.08
C GLU A 569 8.07 4.88 0.95
N HIS A 570 8.44 5.61 1.99
CA HIS A 570 8.48 7.07 1.96
C HIS A 570 9.67 7.53 1.13
N VAL A 571 9.46 8.58 0.34
CA VAL A 571 10.50 9.18 -0.50
C VAL A 571 10.63 10.64 -0.12
N ILE A 572 11.86 11.07 0.16
CA ILE A 572 12.20 12.46 0.46
C ILE A 572 12.85 13.05 -0.78
N VAL A 573 12.28 14.13 -1.31
CA VAL A 573 12.86 14.90 -2.41
C VAL A 573 13.37 16.21 -1.88
N ARG A 574 14.69 16.41 -1.95
CA ARG A 574 15.37 17.62 -1.49
C ARG A 574 15.82 18.45 -2.68
N PHE A 575 15.50 19.73 -2.64
CA PHE A 575 16.06 20.77 -3.47
C PHE A 575 17.00 21.66 -2.65
N SER A 576 18.15 22.01 -3.21
CA SER A 576 19.14 22.85 -2.53
C SER A 576 19.73 23.86 -3.50
N TYR A 577 19.58 25.14 -3.17
CA TYR A 577 20.13 26.23 -3.95
C TYR A 577 21.52 26.59 -3.44
N GLN A 578 22.52 26.43 -4.30
CA GLN A 578 23.89 26.89 -4.03
C GLN A 578 24.06 28.37 -4.40
N ARG A 579 23.30 28.84 -5.40
CA ARG A 579 23.30 30.23 -5.85
C ARG A 579 21.91 30.65 -6.30
N LYS A 580 21.46 31.83 -5.86
CA LYS A 580 20.28 32.56 -6.37
C LYS A 580 20.69 33.98 -6.69
N ASP A 581 20.71 34.35 -7.97
CA ASP A 581 20.98 35.72 -8.40
C ASP A 581 19.74 36.27 -9.12
N PHE A 582 18.92 37.02 -8.38
CA PHE A 582 17.69 37.59 -8.93
C PHE A 582 17.94 38.74 -9.90
N LYS A 583 19.13 39.36 -9.90
CA LYS A 583 19.47 40.43 -10.84
C LYS A 583 19.81 39.86 -12.21
N THR A 584 20.68 38.87 -12.24
CA THR A 584 21.08 38.19 -13.48
C THR A 584 20.12 37.05 -13.87
N ARG A 585 19.18 36.71 -12.98
CA ARG A 585 18.24 35.57 -13.08
C ARG A 585 18.92 34.20 -13.13
N GLN A 586 20.19 34.13 -12.76
CA GLN A 586 20.97 32.90 -12.72
C GLN A 586 20.77 32.17 -11.39
N TYR A 587 20.78 30.84 -11.45
CA TYR A 587 20.68 30.00 -10.26
C TYR A 587 21.49 28.70 -10.43
N LEU A 588 21.84 28.10 -9.30
CA LEU A 588 22.41 26.76 -9.24
C LEU A 588 21.61 25.94 -8.24
N LEU A 589 20.88 24.94 -8.74
CA LEU A 589 19.94 24.11 -8.01
C LEU A 589 20.30 22.63 -8.17
N THR A 590 20.42 21.92 -7.05
CA THR A 590 20.58 20.46 -7.02
C THR A 590 19.32 19.80 -6.48
N SER A 591 19.00 18.60 -6.99
CA SER A 591 17.99 17.73 -6.39
C SER A 591 18.63 16.43 -5.89
N THR A 592 18.13 15.95 -4.75
CA THR A 592 18.47 14.63 -4.21
C THR A 592 17.17 13.92 -3.85
N VAL A 593 16.99 12.71 -4.36
CA VAL A 593 15.89 11.81 -4.02
C VAL A 593 16.41 10.75 -3.07
N ILE A 594 15.75 10.56 -1.93
CA ILE A 594 16.12 9.61 -0.88
C ILE A 594 14.94 8.69 -0.61
N THR A 595 15.11 7.40 -0.87
CA THR A 595 14.11 6.38 -0.48
C THR A 595 14.36 5.94 0.96
N CYS A 596 13.32 5.98 1.79
CA CYS A 596 13.37 5.60 3.21
C CYS A 596 13.13 4.08 3.32
N GLY A 597 14.07 3.30 3.85
CA GLY A 597 14.03 1.84 3.84
C GLY A 597 15.28 1.18 4.45
N ILE A 598 15.41 -0.15 4.38
CA ILE A 598 16.54 -0.93 4.97
C ILE A 598 17.90 -0.62 4.28
N GLY A 599 17.88 0.05 3.12
CA GLY A 599 19.07 0.61 2.48
C GLY A 599 18.70 1.85 1.68
N CYS A 600 18.85 3.04 2.29
CA CYS A 600 18.53 4.30 1.62
C CYS A 600 19.37 4.46 0.34
N THR A 601 18.70 4.54 -0.81
CA THR A 601 19.31 4.87 -2.10
C THR A 601 19.20 6.36 -2.37
N GLN A 602 20.26 6.96 -2.91
CA GLN A 602 20.31 8.38 -3.26
C GLN A 602 20.52 8.52 -4.77
N CYS A 603 19.65 9.30 -5.40
CA CYS A 603 19.77 9.65 -6.81
C CYS A 603 19.78 11.17 -6.98
N HIS A 604 20.62 11.65 -7.90
CA HIS A 604 20.69 13.06 -8.28
C HIS A 604 19.95 13.27 -9.59
N LEU A 605 18.99 14.19 -9.57
CA LEU A 605 18.20 14.57 -10.73
C LEU A 605 18.21 16.10 -10.86
N TYR A 606 17.82 16.60 -12.02
CA TYR A 606 17.74 18.04 -12.28
C TYR A 606 16.29 18.44 -12.55
N PRO A 607 15.69 19.32 -11.73
CA PRO A 607 14.34 19.79 -11.97
C PRO A 607 14.31 20.68 -13.22
N PRO A 608 13.22 20.66 -14.00
CA PRO A 608 13.10 21.39 -15.25
C PRO A 608 13.02 22.92 -15.05
N LEU A 609 12.56 23.36 -13.87
CA LEU A 609 12.41 24.77 -13.52
C LEU A 609 12.88 25.02 -12.08
N PRO A 610 13.36 26.23 -11.75
CA PRO A 610 13.63 26.60 -10.36
C PRO A 610 12.32 26.64 -9.58
N VAL A 611 12.32 26.13 -8.35
CA VAL A 611 11.16 26.13 -7.44
C VAL A 611 11.27 27.23 -6.38
N ASN A 612 10.13 27.74 -5.91
CA ASN A 612 10.11 28.72 -4.82
C ASN A 612 10.33 28.06 -3.44
N ASP A 613 10.36 28.89 -2.39
CA ASP A 613 10.68 28.43 -1.02
C ASP A 613 9.45 27.89 -0.25
N MET A 614 8.29 27.75 -0.91
CA MET A 614 7.08 27.21 -0.29
C MET A 614 7.12 25.67 -0.24
N PRO A 615 6.59 25.05 0.83
CA PRO A 615 6.56 23.58 0.94
C PRO A 615 5.82 22.93 -0.23
N PRO A 616 6.27 21.74 -0.67
CA PRO A 616 5.56 21.01 -1.70
C PRO A 616 4.28 20.39 -1.19
N THR A 617 3.49 19.92 -2.15
CA THR A 617 2.30 19.13 -1.87
C THR A 617 2.43 17.74 -2.48
N TYR A 618 2.01 16.72 -1.73
CA TYR A 618 2.00 15.32 -2.15
C TYR A 618 0.58 14.87 -2.46
N ILE A 619 0.35 14.29 -3.64
CA ILE A 619 -0.94 13.71 -4.04
C ILE A 619 -0.67 12.43 -4.81
N LYS A 620 -1.13 11.29 -4.28
CA LYS A 620 -1.20 9.98 -4.98
C LYS A 620 0.08 9.62 -5.77
N GLY A 621 1.25 9.70 -5.13
CA GLY A 621 2.54 9.33 -5.75
C GLY A 621 3.27 10.48 -6.45
N LEU A 622 2.69 11.67 -6.52
CA LEU A 622 3.28 12.85 -7.16
C LEU A 622 3.55 13.94 -6.12
N LEU A 623 4.71 14.58 -6.22
CA LEU A 623 5.05 15.79 -5.47
C LEU A 623 4.99 17.02 -6.39
N TYR A 624 4.48 18.14 -5.87
CA TYR A 624 4.29 19.37 -6.64
C TYR A 624 4.91 20.57 -5.95
N TRP A 625 5.58 21.41 -6.73
CA TRP A 625 6.14 22.69 -6.31
C TRP A 625 5.70 23.79 -7.27
N MET A 626 5.62 25.02 -6.78
CA MET A 626 5.45 26.19 -7.64
C MET A 626 6.83 26.69 -8.10
N SER A 627 6.96 27.05 -9.38
CA SER A 627 8.20 27.60 -9.91
C SER A 627 8.51 29.00 -9.34
N GLU A 628 9.79 29.36 -9.36
CA GLU A 628 10.29 30.69 -8.98
C GLU A 628 10.50 31.55 -10.24
N PRO A 629 9.52 32.39 -10.64
CA PRO A 629 9.55 33.12 -11.92
C PRO A 629 10.65 34.18 -12.01
N ARG A 630 11.22 34.59 -10.87
CA ARG A 630 12.35 35.54 -10.84
C ARG A 630 13.65 34.92 -11.34
N LEU A 631 13.75 33.60 -11.36
CA LEU A 631 14.92 32.83 -11.79
C LEU A 631 14.61 32.08 -13.10
N GLY A 632 15.63 31.80 -13.90
CA GLY A 632 15.47 31.08 -15.16
C GLY A 632 15.09 31.96 -16.35
N GLN A 633 14.60 31.33 -17.42
CA GLN A 633 14.40 31.99 -18.72
C GLN A 633 13.05 32.72 -18.81
N THR A 634 11.98 32.12 -18.32
CA THR A 634 10.61 32.64 -18.42
C THR A 634 10.19 33.35 -17.13
N TYR A 635 9.31 34.36 -17.23
CA TYR A 635 8.65 34.97 -16.06
C TYR A 635 7.32 34.29 -15.75
N GLU A 636 6.97 33.24 -16.47
CA GLU A 636 5.72 32.51 -16.27
C GLU A 636 5.87 31.53 -15.11
N ARG A 637 4.86 31.51 -14.24
CA ARG A 637 4.76 30.50 -13.20
C ARG A 637 4.20 29.21 -13.79
N ALA A 638 4.85 28.11 -13.45
CA ALA A 638 4.37 26.76 -13.73
C ALA A 638 4.50 25.90 -12.46
N ILE A 639 3.80 24.77 -12.46
CA ILE A 639 3.89 23.79 -11.37
C ILE A 639 4.87 22.71 -11.80
N VAL A 640 5.94 22.52 -11.05
CA VAL A 640 6.89 21.42 -11.23
C VAL A 640 6.32 20.20 -10.52
N SER A 641 6.13 19.09 -11.23
CA SER A 641 5.73 17.81 -10.66
C SER A 641 6.90 16.83 -10.64
N PHE A 642 6.93 15.95 -9.65
CA PHE A 642 7.86 14.82 -9.59
C PHE A 642 7.09 13.53 -9.38
N ASP A 643 7.20 12.60 -10.33
CA ASP A 643 6.66 11.26 -10.23
C ASP A 643 7.63 10.36 -9.47
N ILE A 644 7.21 9.91 -8.29
CA ILE A 644 8.02 9.08 -7.41
C ILE A 644 8.22 7.68 -7.98
N ALA A 645 7.24 7.14 -8.71
CA ALA A 645 7.34 5.81 -9.30
C ALA A 645 8.26 5.81 -10.53
N ALA A 646 8.11 6.83 -11.38
CA ALA A 646 8.90 6.97 -12.61
C ALA A 646 10.27 7.65 -12.40
N ASN A 647 10.54 8.22 -11.22
CA ASN A 647 11.72 9.06 -10.94
C ASN A 647 11.94 10.15 -12.00
N SER A 648 10.87 10.83 -12.41
CA SER A 648 10.91 11.81 -13.48
C SER A 648 10.17 13.09 -13.12
N PHE A 649 10.60 14.21 -13.71
CA PHE A 649 9.95 15.51 -13.54
C PHE A 649 8.98 15.80 -14.67
N GLY A 650 7.87 16.46 -14.33
CA GLY A 650 6.94 17.06 -15.25
C GLY A 650 6.72 18.55 -14.98
N VAL A 651 6.01 19.21 -15.88
CA VAL A 651 5.60 20.61 -15.74
C VAL A 651 4.12 20.73 -16.10
N ILE A 652 3.35 21.37 -15.24
CA ILE A 652 1.91 21.59 -15.39
C ILE A 652 1.65 23.10 -15.46
N SER A 653 0.79 23.50 -16.41
CA SER A 653 0.39 24.90 -16.58
C SER A 653 -0.49 25.39 -15.43
N CYS A 654 -0.25 26.63 -14.98
CA CYS A 654 -1.09 27.29 -13.99
C CYS A 654 -2.35 27.89 -14.64
N PRO A 655 -3.39 28.24 -13.86
CA PRO A 655 -4.42 29.17 -14.29
C PRO A 655 -3.79 30.48 -14.81
N SER A 656 -4.37 31.10 -15.85
CA SER A 656 -3.79 32.28 -16.51
C SER A 656 -3.51 33.46 -15.55
N CYS A 657 -4.38 33.66 -14.56
CA CYS A 657 -4.22 34.68 -13.52
C CYS A 657 -3.02 34.41 -12.57
N ILE A 658 -2.61 33.16 -12.42
CA ILE A 658 -1.45 32.73 -11.60
C ILE A 658 -0.18 32.70 -12.44
N ALA A 659 -0.27 32.25 -13.69
CA ALA A 659 0.85 32.09 -14.61
C ALA A 659 1.60 33.41 -14.82
N THR A 660 0.87 34.54 -14.87
CA THR A 660 1.47 35.85 -15.13
C THR A 660 2.12 36.42 -13.87
N TRP A 661 3.45 36.45 -13.81
CA TRP A 661 4.17 37.17 -12.77
C TRP A 661 4.33 38.65 -13.13
N ASN A 662 4.01 39.56 -12.20
CA ASN A 662 4.12 41.00 -12.40
C ASN A 662 5.01 41.63 -11.32
N ASN A 663 6.11 42.24 -11.75
CA ASN A 663 7.03 42.99 -10.89
C ASN A 663 6.37 44.11 -10.05
N ARG A 664 5.21 44.60 -10.46
CA ARG A 664 4.45 45.65 -9.74
C ARG A 664 3.48 45.10 -8.70
N CYS A 665 3.22 43.79 -8.71
CA CYS A 665 2.25 43.14 -7.82
C CYS A 665 2.96 42.03 -7.02
N SER A 666 3.10 42.23 -5.71
CA SER A 666 3.78 41.29 -4.80
C SER A 666 2.93 40.05 -4.48
N SER A 667 2.10 39.56 -5.41
CA SER A 667 1.28 38.38 -5.17
C SER A 667 2.16 37.13 -5.04
N LEU A 668 1.95 36.37 -3.96
CA LEU A 668 2.59 35.07 -3.76
C LEU A 668 1.73 33.98 -4.41
N ALA A 669 2.36 33.03 -5.09
CA ALA A 669 1.67 31.86 -5.61
C ALA A 669 2.36 30.59 -5.11
N PHE A 670 1.58 29.57 -4.78
CA PHE A 670 2.06 28.28 -4.30
C PHE A 670 1.02 27.19 -4.51
N VAL A 671 1.39 25.94 -4.26
CA VAL A 671 0.50 24.78 -4.39
C VAL A 671 0.20 24.18 -3.04
N VAL A 672 -1.02 23.66 -2.88
CA VAL A 672 -1.47 22.94 -1.69
C VAL A 672 -2.36 21.77 -2.12
N GLU A 673 -2.41 20.74 -1.30
CA GLU A 673 -3.42 19.70 -1.36
C GLU A 673 -4.61 20.14 -0.50
N LEU A 674 -5.82 20.11 -1.06
CA LEU A 674 -7.06 20.28 -0.31
C LEU A 674 -8.06 19.25 -0.82
N GLU A 675 -8.72 18.54 0.09
CA GLU A 675 -9.71 17.52 -0.24
C GLU A 675 -9.19 16.46 -1.24
N GLY A 676 -7.91 16.08 -1.13
CA GLY A 676 -7.27 15.10 -2.00
C GLY A 676 -7.01 15.59 -3.44
N SER A 677 -7.11 16.89 -3.69
CA SER A 677 -6.95 17.51 -5.01
C SER A 677 -5.82 18.53 -5.04
N LEU A 678 -5.22 18.72 -6.22
CA LEU A 678 -4.17 19.71 -6.41
C LEU A 678 -4.81 21.10 -6.53
N CYS A 679 -4.41 22.00 -5.62
CA CYS A 679 -4.86 23.37 -5.63
C CYS A 679 -3.69 24.35 -5.82
N ALA A 680 -3.90 25.37 -6.65
CA ALA A 680 -3.00 26.51 -6.82
C ALA A 680 -3.59 27.72 -6.09
N VAL A 681 -2.79 28.33 -5.22
CA VAL A 681 -3.19 29.48 -4.40
C VAL A 681 -2.53 30.72 -4.95
N LEU A 682 -3.32 31.80 -5.12
CA LEU A 682 -2.84 33.14 -5.40
C LEU A 682 -3.18 34.06 -4.23
N ALA A 683 -2.16 34.51 -3.51
CA ALA A 683 -2.31 35.45 -2.42
C ALA A 683 -2.12 36.88 -2.92
N ASN A 684 -3.17 37.69 -2.85
CA ASN A 684 -3.16 39.08 -3.29
C ASN A 684 -3.11 40.03 -2.08
N PRO A 685 -1.94 40.62 -1.75
CA PRO A 685 -1.80 41.51 -0.60
C PRO A 685 -2.48 42.88 -0.77
N VAL A 686 -2.82 43.28 -2.00
CA VAL A 686 -3.55 44.52 -2.25
C VAL A 686 -5.01 44.35 -1.89
N ALA A 687 -5.63 43.26 -2.36
CA ALA A 687 -7.02 42.92 -2.07
C ALA A 687 -7.21 42.31 -0.67
N GLU A 688 -6.15 41.78 -0.04
CA GLU A 688 -6.22 40.93 1.16
C GLU A 688 -7.10 39.68 0.91
N GLU A 689 -6.92 39.05 -0.25
CA GLU A 689 -7.69 37.89 -0.69
C GLU A 689 -6.76 36.72 -1.09
N LEU A 690 -7.19 35.49 -0.78
CA LEU A 690 -6.61 34.27 -1.34
C LEU A 690 -7.60 33.66 -2.35
N ASP A 691 -7.16 33.55 -3.60
CA ASP A 691 -7.89 32.80 -4.63
C ASP A 691 -7.30 31.39 -4.70
N ILE A 692 -8.14 30.38 -4.44
CA ILE A 692 -7.75 28.97 -4.43
C ILE A 692 -8.40 28.27 -5.62
N TRP A 693 -7.56 27.89 -6.58
CA TRP A 693 -7.95 27.16 -7.78
C TRP A 693 -7.72 25.68 -7.59
N LYS A 694 -8.63 24.83 -8.05
CA LYS A 694 -8.57 23.37 -7.95
C LYS A 694 -8.47 22.78 -9.36
N LEU A 695 -7.63 21.77 -9.54
CA LEU A 695 -7.49 21.03 -10.79
C LEU A 695 -8.40 19.79 -10.75
N GLU A 696 -9.42 19.77 -11.61
CA GLU A 696 -10.34 18.65 -11.77
C GLU A 696 -10.47 18.30 -13.25
N ASN A 697 -10.33 17.02 -13.60
CA ASN A 697 -10.43 16.52 -14.99
C ASN A 697 -9.51 17.24 -16.00
N GLY A 698 -8.38 17.79 -15.53
CA GLY A 698 -7.44 18.54 -16.37
C GLY A 698 -7.76 20.03 -16.54
N GLU A 699 -8.85 20.52 -15.95
CA GLU A 699 -9.25 21.93 -16.00
C GLU A 699 -9.16 22.60 -14.63
N TRP A 700 -8.83 23.89 -14.63
CA TRP A 700 -8.73 24.70 -13.42
C TRP A 700 -10.04 25.45 -13.16
N SER A 701 -10.59 25.30 -11.96
CA SER A 701 -11.76 26.05 -11.49
C SER A 701 -11.48 26.71 -10.14
N ILE A 702 -12.13 27.84 -9.84
CA ILE A 702 -12.02 28.48 -8.52
C ILE A 702 -12.82 27.63 -7.53
N ALA A 703 -12.15 27.10 -6.51
CA ALA A 703 -12.78 26.34 -5.44
C ALA A 703 -13.15 27.22 -4.25
N TYR A 704 -12.25 28.13 -3.84
CA TYR A 704 -12.48 29.00 -2.69
C TYR A 704 -11.93 30.40 -2.90
N LYS A 705 -12.61 31.36 -2.31
CA LYS A 705 -12.15 32.74 -2.19
C LYS A 705 -12.16 33.16 -0.72
N VAL A 706 -10.98 33.39 -0.15
CA VAL A 706 -10.82 33.72 1.27
C VAL A 706 -10.55 35.21 1.41
N ASN A 707 -11.44 35.93 2.10
CA ASN A 707 -11.28 37.35 2.37
C ASN A 707 -10.68 37.55 3.77
N LEU A 708 -9.52 38.21 3.84
CA LEU A 708 -8.75 38.42 5.06
C LEU A 708 -8.78 39.89 5.53
N LYS A 709 -9.57 40.74 4.85
CA LYS A 709 -9.69 42.15 5.20
C LYS A 709 -10.29 42.30 6.59
N GLY A 710 -9.63 43.09 7.44
CA GLY A 710 -10.03 43.30 8.84
C GLY A 710 -9.43 42.30 9.83
N TRP A 711 -8.76 41.25 9.36
CA TRP A 711 -8.08 40.25 10.21
C TRP A 711 -6.57 40.49 10.21
N SER A 712 -6.09 41.44 11.04
CA SER A 712 -4.68 41.86 11.07
C SER A 712 -3.69 40.71 11.32
N GLY A 713 -4.08 39.72 12.12
CA GLY A 713 -3.28 38.51 12.37
C GLY A 713 -3.09 37.59 11.15
N TYR A 714 -3.88 37.79 10.09
CA TYR A 714 -3.85 37.04 8.84
C TYR A 714 -3.59 37.95 7.62
N SER A 715 -3.13 39.19 7.82
CA SER A 715 -2.85 40.10 6.69
C SER A 715 -1.74 39.54 5.79
N LEU A 716 -2.01 39.48 4.49
CA LEU A 716 -1.09 39.02 3.45
C LEU A 716 0.05 40.01 3.19
N ARG A 717 -0.07 41.25 3.67
CA ARG A 717 1.02 42.24 3.65
C ARG A 717 2.10 41.94 4.67
N ALA A 718 1.74 41.25 5.76
CA ALA A 718 2.63 40.99 6.88
C ALA A 718 3.03 39.51 7.00
N ASN A 719 2.19 38.59 6.53
CA ASN A 719 2.35 37.16 6.74
C ASN A 719 2.11 36.34 5.46
N VAL A 720 2.68 35.15 5.42
CA VAL A 720 2.24 34.09 4.50
C VAL A 720 1.10 33.33 5.17
N VAL A 721 -0.06 33.26 4.53
CA VAL A 721 -1.23 32.50 5.02
C VAL A 721 -1.38 31.24 4.20
N MET A 722 -1.23 30.08 4.83
CA MET A 722 -1.29 28.78 4.18
C MET A 722 -2.60 28.05 4.55
N PRO A 723 -3.46 27.74 3.58
CA PRO A 723 -4.59 26.83 3.79
C PRO A 723 -4.07 25.40 3.97
N LEU A 724 -4.41 24.77 5.09
CA LEU A 724 -3.90 23.45 5.50
C LEU A 724 -4.86 22.31 5.18
N ALA A 725 -6.16 22.50 5.42
CA ALA A 725 -7.18 21.48 5.28
C ALA A 725 -8.57 22.13 5.18
N VAL A 726 -9.53 21.38 4.65
CA VAL A 726 -10.96 21.74 4.64
C VAL A 726 -11.71 20.71 5.47
N ASP A 727 -12.60 21.12 6.37
CA ASP A 727 -13.47 20.19 7.09
C ASP A 727 -14.52 19.64 6.11
N PRO A 728 -14.58 18.31 5.89
CA PRO A 728 -15.48 17.72 4.92
C PRO A 728 -16.97 17.84 5.29
N LYS A 729 -17.31 18.18 6.54
CA LYS A 729 -18.72 18.29 6.98
C LYS A 729 -19.34 19.65 6.70
N ASP A 730 -18.58 20.72 6.88
CA ASP A 730 -19.11 22.10 6.80
C ASP A 730 -18.34 23.02 5.85
N GLY A 731 -17.22 22.55 5.27
CA GLY A 731 -16.44 23.28 4.28
C GLY A 731 -15.58 24.40 4.86
N ARG A 732 -15.40 24.46 6.19
CA ARG A 732 -14.54 25.46 6.83
C ARG A 732 -13.06 25.17 6.55
N ILE A 733 -12.28 26.23 6.36
CA ILE A 733 -10.88 26.14 5.91
C ILE A 733 -9.95 26.43 7.08
N LEU A 734 -9.02 25.51 7.36
CA LEU A 734 -7.97 25.71 8.36
C LEU A 734 -6.83 26.55 7.77
N LEU A 735 -6.58 27.73 8.35
CA LEU A 735 -5.53 28.67 7.94
C LEU A 735 -4.40 28.69 8.95
N ASN A 736 -3.16 28.70 8.46
CA ASN A 736 -1.94 28.75 9.27
C ASN A 736 -1.02 29.89 8.80
N THR A 737 -0.54 30.71 9.73
CA THR A 737 0.49 31.75 9.46
C THR A 737 1.86 31.39 10.03
N GLY A 738 1.97 30.22 10.67
CA GLY A 738 3.11 29.80 11.49
C GLY A 738 2.98 30.24 12.95
N LYS A 739 2.48 31.45 13.18
CA LYS A 739 2.23 31.99 14.53
C LYS A 739 0.78 31.83 15.00
N LYS A 740 -0.16 31.79 14.06
CA LYS A 740 -1.60 31.70 14.34
C LYS A 740 -2.23 30.58 13.53
N LEU A 741 -3.20 29.91 14.14
CA LEU A 741 -4.03 28.89 13.51
C LEU A 741 -5.49 29.28 13.70
N GLY A 742 -6.27 29.27 12.61
CA GLY A 742 -7.66 29.66 12.66
C GLY A 742 -8.52 28.92 11.65
N ILE A 743 -9.81 28.81 11.95
CA ILE A 743 -10.81 28.22 11.07
C ILE A 743 -11.58 29.35 10.39
N TYR A 744 -11.43 29.48 9.07
CA TYR A 744 -12.19 30.41 8.25
C TYR A 744 -13.51 29.77 7.82
N ASP A 745 -14.61 30.48 8.07
CA ASP A 745 -15.94 30.14 7.58
C ASP A 745 -16.21 30.87 6.26
N PRO A 746 -16.28 30.16 5.11
CA PRO A 746 -16.54 30.78 3.82
C PRO A 746 -17.91 31.43 3.70
N ARG A 747 -18.90 31.00 4.49
CA ARG A 747 -20.28 31.52 4.46
C ARG A 747 -20.41 32.79 5.27
N ARG A 748 -19.68 32.89 6.38
CA ARG A 748 -19.72 34.03 7.31
C ARG A 748 -18.61 35.05 7.09
N HIS A 749 -17.59 34.71 6.30
CA HIS A 749 -16.39 35.52 6.11
C HIS A 749 -15.70 35.89 7.44
N SER A 750 -15.69 34.94 8.38
CA SER A 750 -15.15 35.11 9.74
C SER A 750 -14.09 34.07 10.05
N ILE A 751 -13.11 34.42 10.87
CA ILE A 751 -12.06 33.50 11.34
C ILE A 751 -12.22 33.24 12.84
N GLU A 752 -12.34 31.97 13.23
CA GLU A 752 -12.26 31.52 14.63
C GLU A 752 -10.80 31.16 14.96
N SER A 753 -10.20 31.85 15.93
CA SER A 753 -8.81 31.58 16.35
C SER A 753 -8.72 30.30 17.20
N LEU A 754 -7.89 29.34 16.79
CA LEU A 754 -7.61 28.11 17.54
C LEU A 754 -6.33 28.19 18.36
N TYR A 755 -5.35 28.93 17.85
CA TYR A 755 -4.03 29.11 18.42
C TYR A 755 -3.50 30.48 18.03
N ASP A 756 -3.04 31.24 19.01
CA ASP A 756 -2.36 32.52 18.80
C ASP A 756 -1.12 32.57 19.69
N LEU A 757 0.05 32.45 19.06
CA LEU A 757 1.32 32.49 19.76
C LEU A 757 1.54 33.84 20.45
N ASP A 758 1.10 34.94 19.84
CA ASP A 758 1.35 36.29 20.38
C ASP A 758 0.56 36.48 21.68
N GLU A 759 -0.71 36.04 21.73
CA GLU A 759 -1.52 36.03 22.95
C GLU A 759 -0.90 35.18 24.07
N MET A 760 -0.34 34.01 23.74
CA MET A 760 0.32 33.14 24.72
C MET A 760 1.56 33.79 25.32
N LEU A 761 2.35 34.51 24.53
CA LEU A 761 3.53 35.23 25.00
C LEU A 761 3.12 36.42 25.89
N HIS A 762 2.05 37.13 25.54
CA HIS A 762 1.54 38.27 26.29
C HIS A 762 0.88 37.87 27.63
N ALA A 763 0.07 36.81 27.67
CA ALA A 763 -0.60 36.36 28.91
C ALA A 763 0.39 36.06 30.05
N ARG A 764 1.58 35.54 29.74
CA ARG A 764 2.64 35.30 30.73
C ARG A 764 3.37 36.56 31.19
N SER A 765 3.45 37.60 30.35
CA SER A 765 4.05 38.88 30.75
C SER A 765 3.18 39.59 31.80
N ALA A 766 1.86 39.48 31.68
CA ALA A 766 0.89 39.99 32.65
C ALA A 766 0.87 39.20 33.97
N GLU A 767 1.06 37.87 33.93
CA GLU A 767 1.21 37.03 35.15
C GLU A 767 2.53 37.29 35.90
N LYS A 768 3.59 37.72 35.21
CA LYS A 768 4.84 38.15 35.87
C LYS A 768 4.71 39.55 36.49
N SER A 769 3.92 40.46 35.90
CA SER A 769 3.68 41.79 36.48
C SER A 769 2.69 41.77 37.66
N SER A 770 1.78 40.79 37.73
CA SER A 770 0.83 40.66 38.84
C SER A 770 1.40 40.02 40.12
N ARG A 771 2.68 39.61 40.13
CA ARG A 771 3.38 39.14 41.35
C ARG A 771 3.93 40.26 42.25
N PHE A 772 3.72 41.53 41.89
CA PHE A 772 3.96 42.68 42.76
C PHE A 772 2.65 43.44 43.00
N GLY A 773 1.74 42.82 43.75
CA GLY A 773 0.48 43.42 44.18
C GLY A 773 -0.01 42.72 45.45
N VAL A 774 -0.14 43.48 46.52
CA VAL A 774 -0.50 43.05 47.88
C VAL A 774 -1.83 42.30 47.90
N CYS A 775 -1.85 41.12 48.53
CA CYS A 775 -3.07 40.38 48.84
C CYS A 775 -3.74 40.94 50.10
N GLU A 776 -5.01 41.34 50.00
CA GLU A 776 -5.94 41.40 51.14
C GLU A 776 -7.24 40.67 50.80
N GLY A 777 -7.66 39.79 51.72
CA GLY A 777 -9.08 39.59 52.09
C GLY A 777 -9.95 38.60 51.29
N PHE A 778 -10.26 37.44 51.92
CA PHE A 778 -11.58 36.77 52.11
C PHE A 778 -12.74 37.03 51.09
N ASP A 779 -13.65 36.11 50.75
CA ASP A 779 -14.20 34.97 51.48
C ASP A 779 -15.03 34.04 50.55
N VAL A 780 -15.36 32.88 51.10
CA VAL A 780 -16.13 31.76 50.54
C VAL A 780 -17.65 31.99 50.63
N ASN A 781 -18.45 31.64 49.59
CA ASN A 781 -19.73 30.92 49.80
C ASN A 781 -20.51 30.45 48.54
N LYS A 782 -21.01 29.20 48.66
CA LYS A 782 -22.29 28.59 48.17
C LYS A 782 -22.45 28.01 46.74
N CYS A 783 -22.25 26.69 46.65
CA CYS A 783 -23.18 25.61 46.23
C CYS A 783 -24.65 26.04 45.95
N LYS A 784 -25.44 25.53 44.96
CA LYS A 784 -25.76 24.13 44.54
C LYS A 784 -26.78 24.20 43.36
N HIS A 785 -26.62 23.46 42.24
CA HIS A 785 -27.42 22.30 41.73
C HIS A 785 -27.60 22.51 40.20
N SER A 786 -27.60 21.56 39.26
CA SER A 786 -27.94 20.14 39.25
C SER A 786 -27.24 19.38 38.08
N VAL A 787 -27.45 18.07 38.03
CA VAL A 787 -26.61 17.01 37.45
C VAL A 787 -27.17 16.45 36.13
N LYS A 788 -26.31 16.05 35.18
CA LYS A 788 -26.32 14.70 34.53
C LYS A 788 -25.10 14.37 33.65
N LYS A 789 -24.22 13.56 34.24
CA LYS A 789 -23.36 12.45 33.76
C LYS A 789 -23.03 12.29 32.27
N SER A 790 -21.73 12.22 31.95
CA SER A 790 -21.13 11.04 31.31
C SER A 790 -19.65 10.88 31.74
N CYS A 791 -19.18 9.64 31.82
CA CYS A 791 -17.99 9.21 32.57
C CYS A 791 -16.66 9.64 31.93
N THR A 792 -15.92 10.53 32.58
CA THR A 792 -14.49 10.75 32.35
C THR A 792 -13.67 9.93 33.35
N TRP A 793 -13.01 8.89 32.86
CA TRP A 793 -11.88 8.27 33.56
C TRP A 793 -10.70 9.26 33.56
N LYS A 794 -10.20 9.63 34.75
CA LYS A 794 -8.98 10.44 34.91
C LYS A 794 -7.75 9.51 34.92
N PRO A 795 -6.65 9.85 34.22
CA PRO A 795 -5.41 9.08 34.30
C PRO A 795 -4.69 9.34 35.64
N PRO A 796 -3.86 8.38 36.13
CA PRO A 796 -3.06 8.60 37.32
C PRO A 796 -1.86 9.49 37.02
N VAL A 797 -1.56 10.35 37.98
CA VAL A 797 -0.42 11.27 38.03
C VAL A 797 0.90 10.50 37.87
N ARG A 798 1.75 10.95 36.94
CA ARG A 798 3.11 10.42 36.72
C ARG A 798 3.95 10.55 38.01
N GLN A 799 4.22 9.45 38.70
CA GLN A 799 5.36 9.36 39.62
C GLN A 799 6.56 8.80 38.85
N LEU A 800 7.54 9.67 38.56
CA LEU A 800 8.85 9.26 38.07
C LEU A 800 9.60 8.51 39.18
N LYS A 801 9.86 7.21 39.00
CA LYS A 801 10.93 6.51 39.72
C LYS A 801 12.23 6.65 38.93
N ILE A 802 13.16 7.40 39.50
CA ILE A 802 14.54 7.58 39.05
C ILE A 802 15.34 6.34 39.46
N PHE A 803 16.01 5.68 38.51
CA PHE A 803 17.16 4.82 38.80
C PHE A 803 18.42 5.58 38.37
N ASN A 804 19.23 5.97 39.35
CA ASN A 804 20.53 6.59 39.14
C ASN A 804 21.53 5.59 38.57
N GLY A 805 22.14 5.95 37.44
CA GLY A 805 23.38 5.38 36.93
C GLY A 805 24.33 6.52 36.58
N SER A 806 25.37 6.68 37.38
CA SER A 806 26.38 7.75 37.33
C SER A 806 27.46 7.50 36.29
N SER A 807 27.83 8.53 35.50
CA SER A 807 29.19 8.89 35.02
C SER A 807 29.16 9.80 33.77
N PRO A 808 30.23 10.54 33.43
CA PRO A 808 30.84 11.64 34.19
C PRO A 808 30.73 12.96 33.41
N ALA A 809 30.76 14.08 34.15
CA ALA A 809 30.74 15.43 33.57
C ALA A 809 32.11 15.79 32.96
N LEU A 810 32.12 16.19 31.69
CA LEU A 810 33.22 16.94 31.08
C LEU A 810 32.87 18.42 31.13
N SER A 811 33.52 19.13 32.04
CA SER A 811 33.44 20.57 32.22
C SER A 811 34.24 21.28 31.13
N TRP A 812 33.59 22.17 30.37
CA TRP A 812 34.27 23.19 29.60
C TRP A 812 34.11 24.51 30.35
N LYS A 813 35.19 24.94 31.01
CA LYS A 813 35.31 26.27 31.63
C LYS A 813 35.46 27.31 30.51
N ILE A 814 34.55 28.26 30.41
CA ILE A 814 34.77 29.52 29.68
C ILE A 814 35.20 30.56 30.71
N SER A 815 36.43 31.04 30.59
CA SER A 815 36.99 32.16 31.34
C SER A 815 36.28 33.45 30.95
N ALA A 816 35.66 34.10 31.93
CA ALA A 816 35.18 35.46 31.79
C ALA A 816 36.37 36.44 31.75
N SER A 817 36.40 37.31 30.75
CA SER A 817 37.12 38.59 30.87
C SER A 817 36.17 39.70 30.43
N SER A 818 36.01 40.65 31.35
CA SER A 818 35.12 41.79 31.30
C SER A 818 35.81 43.00 30.67
N SER A 819 35.16 43.66 29.71
CA SER A 819 35.27 45.12 29.58
C SER A 819 34.32 45.65 28.49
N GLY A 820 33.56 46.70 28.85
CA GLY A 820 33.09 47.72 27.90
C GLY A 820 31.66 47.57 27.40
N ALA A 821 30.75 48.33 28.02
CA ALA A 821 29.33 48.39 27.70
C ALA A 821 29.01 49.13 26.38
N GLN A 822 27.93 48.70 25.71
CA GLN A 822 26.87 49.57 25.16
C GLN A 822 25.60 48.71 24.94
N PRO A 823 24.38 49.22 25.22
CA PRO A 823 23.15 48.43 25.18
C PRO A 823 22.71 48.23 23.73
N LEU A 824 22.91 47.02 23.20
CA LEU A 824 22.32 46.59 21.93
C LEU A 824 20.92 46.05 22.18
N GLU A 825 19.96 46.65 21.47
CA GLU A 825 18.54 46.31 21.40
C GLU A 825 18.27 44.79 21.42
N GLU A 826 17.74 44.27 22.53
CA GLU A 826 17.32 42.87 22.69
C GLU A 826 16.00 42.51 21.97
N THR A 827 15.47 43.36 21.08
CA THR A 827 14.11 43.22 20.54
C THR A 827 13.97 42.47 19.22
N ASN A 828 15.00 41.84 18.65
CA ASN A 828 14.90 41.22 17.30
C ASN A 828 15.28 39.72 17.18
N GLN A 829 15.57 39.00 18.28
CA GLN A 829 15.86 37.55 18.19
C GLN A 829 14.59 36.66 18.20
N TYR A 830 13.51 37.08 18.85
CA TYR A 830 12.26 36.30 18.98
C TYR A 830 11.42 36.26 17.69
N THR A 831 11.74 37.06 16.67
CA THR A 831 11.01 37.09 15.40
C THR A 831 11.42 35.97 14.43
N ARG A 832 12.62 35.38 14.60
CA ARG A 832 13.16 34.33 13.70
C ARG A 832 12.89 32.89 14.16
N ILE A 833 12.71 32.66 15.45
CA ILE A 833 12.52 31.32 16.03
C ILE A 833 11.08 31.21 16.52
N MET A 834 10.33 30.26 15.96
CA MET A 834 8.98 29.93 16.42
C MET A 834 9.07 28.95 17.58
N PRO A 835 8.64 29.31 18.81
CA PRO A 835 8.80 28.47 19.99
C PRO A 835 8.00 27.16 19.91
N LEU A 836 6.86 27.17 19.21
CA LEU A 836 6.04 26.01 18.91
C LEU A 836 5.54 26.09 17.47
N VAL A 837 5.49 24.96 16.77
CA VAL A 837 5.01 24.89 15.37
C VAL A 837 3.82 23.93 15.27
N PRO A 838 2.64 24.38 14.80
CA PRO A 838 1.50 23.49 14.58
C PRO A 838 1.73 22.60 13.36
N ILE A 839 1.41 21.31 13.49
CA ILE A 839 1.49 20.32 12.42
C ILE A 839 0.20 19.51 12.34
N LEU A 840 -0.12 19.07 11.12
CA LEU A 840 -1.11 18.02 10.90
C LEU A 840 -0.44 16.65 11.10
N TYR A 841 -1.19 15.68 11.60
CA TYR A 841 -0.74 14.29 11.72
C TYR A 841 -1.86 13.29 11.40
N GLU A 842 -1.47 12.05 11.15
CA GLU A 842 -2.35 10.90 10.98
C GLU A 842 -2.03 9.87 12.06
N GLU A 843 -3.06 9.22 12.62
CA GLU A 843 -2.86 8.15 13.60
C GLU A 843 -2.29 6.93 12.91
N SER A 844 -1.03 6.58 13.19
CA SER A 844 -0.32 5.52 12.49
C SER A 844 0.72 4.83 13.37
N LEU A 845 0.93 3.55 13.10
CA LEU A 845 2.00 2.73 13.70
C LEU A 845 3.23 2.61 12.79
N ALA A 846 3.25 3.34 11.67
CA ALA A 846 4.32 3.30 10.69
C ALA A 846 5.70 3.54 11.34
N SER A 847 6.66 2.69 10.98
CA SER A 847 8.05 2.77 11.43
C SER A 847 8.97 2.00 10.48
N TYR A 848 10.24 2.40 10.36
CA TYR A 848 11.22 1.62 9.60
C TYR A 848 12.06 0.72 10.51
N PRO A 849 12.29 -0.54 10.13
CA PRO A 849 13.13 -1.46 10.89
C PRO A 849 14.53 -0.87 11.04
N ARG A 850 14.98 -0.69 12.29
CA ARG A 850 16.38 -0.36 12.56
C ARG A 850 17.23 -1.55 12.16
N VAL A 851 18.18 -1.35 11.24
CA VAL A 851 19.25 -2.32 10.98
C VAL A 851 19.83 -2.72 12.33
N ARG A 852 19.56 -3.96 12.79
CA ARG A 852 20.32 -4.53 13.89
C ARG A 852 21.75 -4.54 13.39
N LYS A 853 22.61 -3.67 13.94
CA LYS A 853 24.06 -3.86 13.81
C LYS A 853 24.30 -5.32 14.19
N ALA A 854 24.71 -6.14 13.23
CA ALA A 854 25.19 -7.47 13.52
C ALA A 854 26.27 -7.27 14.59
N ARG A 855 26.03 -7.79 15.80
CA ARG A 855 27.13 -7.99 16.73
C ARG A 855 28.06 -8.93 15.99
N CYS A 856 29.13 -8.38 15.44
CA CYS A 856 30.29 -9.18 15.11
C CYS A 856 30.70 -9.81 16.42
N LEU A 857 30.37 -11.09 16.59
CA LEU A 857 31.10 -11.95 17.50
C LEU A 857 32.50 -12.04 16.88
N GLU A 858 33.41 -11.22 17.39
CA GLU A 858 34.83 -11.48 17.24
C GLU A 858 35.09 -12.89 17.78
N ARG A 859 35.84 -13.66 16.99
CA ARG A 859 36.22 -15.06 17.26
C ARG A 859 37.02 -15.19 18.54
#